data_AF-A0A9P9TFM5-F1
#
_entry.id   AF-A0A9P9TFM5-F1
#
_cell.length_a   1.000
_cell.length_b   1.000
_cell.length_c   1.000
_cell.angle_alpha   90.00
_cell.angle_beta   90.00
_cell.angle_gamma   90.00
#
_symmetry.space_group_name_H-M   'P 1'
#
loop_
_entity.id
_entity.type
_entity.pdbx_description
1 polymer ?
#
loop_
_entity_poly.entity_id
_entity_poly.type
_entity_poly.pdbx_seq_one_letter_code
_entity_poly.pdbx_strand_id
1 'polypeptide(L)'
;MEPHSRPCSSHGSTLRLPQALVLLLQTALGGPTSDHRVTQTDCNLGLWSNIKNAAYRLISLDNPFLVSNGQWTLTSVGMVKLAAICGIGSALWLRRKKNDKGKAASSSAETQDADAVDCALTTDPGLLRKHSTTRSYTVPSTNLTYPAIRTFYRAHPQESKLPRTPCPVPLLVFIHGLGGSVAQFNPILISLSNLASCLAIDLPGCGLSSFEPTRWEAYTSDALVQLLAVVIEAHRAVNENQPIILVGHSMGCSLAALLASPTSPHGHLLSQHVAGLIAICPKADPPTSEQAKSLHRAASMPVVLFDLFRRWDRRGGVESASVLRMTGVEAEEETKKLQLRFNKQSRTAVWQRMARGMCPTSTNTGLPGKEIWAGLSIPMFLAGGEADHVTPVMNVKRIVEFLGRDVAGIDPPSERASLPIAAAPFDPALVDPTMIERKHQDSGIDANDLPKSIDDSKTATSVSESLVITEEGTMDGSTTTADAPLMSDATTSPSSNPKPHPRRLVVKTAIMPKPAAHSLLFAPSSSRIISGLIGSFFADHIDPRLSLAWQLQYLSTEGKWDVKNLAKWQAVRPVSEPIAGGIFRAMKTLREVDETHTPAVLAAQWRGKICAVIDISHDNPVYDPKGLEDNGIPYHKFPTVSKQPPQADEVKVFIDLVDKIRAEKKAGAIAVHCHYGFNRTGFFLVSYLIERCGFRVEDAIEHFMQKRPPGIRHSHFIDTLHVRYCRGLKKAPTL
;
A
#
# COMPACT_ATOMS: atom_id res chain seq x y z
N MET A 1 -62.77 -54.56 4.01
CA MET A 1 -62.54 -55.83 4.72
C MET A 1 -61.12 -56.27 4.39
N GLU A 2 -60.21 -56.24 5.36
CA GLU A 2 -59.00 -57.05 5.24
C GLU A 2 -59.37 -58.53 5.39
N PRO A 3 -58.62 -59.41 4.71
CA PRO A 3 -58.09 -60.55 5.45
C PRO A 3 -56.64 -60.94 5.10
N HIS A 4 -55.90 -61.33 6.16
CA HIS A 4 -54.89 -62.41 6.28
C HIS A 4 -53.63 -62.36 5.38
N SER A 5 -52.39 -62.56 5.86
CA SER A 5 -51.90 -63.59 6.78
C SER A 5 -50.43 -63.33 7.19
N ARG A 6 -50.07 -63.60 8.45
CA ARG A 6 -48.68 -63.96 8.89
C ARG A 6 -48.35 -65.40 8.40
N PRO A 7 -47.14 -66.03 8.51
CA PRO A 7 -45.99 -65.73 9.40
C PRO A 7 -44.57 -66.01 8.83
N CYS A 8 -43.52 -65.70 9.60
CA CYS A 8 -42.54 -66.66 10.17
C CYS A 8 -41.16 -66.03 10.41
N SER A 9 -40.61 -66.31 11.59
CA SER A 9 -39.35 -65.87 12.17
C SER A 9 -38.16 -66.71 11.73
N SER A 10 -37.00 -66.09 11.49
CA SER A 10 -35.69 -66.69 11.75
C SER A 10 -34.65 -65.63 12.14
N HIS A 11 -33.75 -66.02 13.02
CA HIS A 11 -32.75 -65.21 13.72
C HIS A 11 -31.78 -64.46 12.80
N GLY A 12 -31.50 -63.19 13.17
CA GLY A 12 -30.41 -62.39 12.62
C GLY A 12 -30.30 -61.04 13.31
N SER A 13 -29.82 -61.01 14.55
CA SER A 13 -29.61 -59.75 15.28
C SER A 13 -28.38 -59.02 14.73
N THR A 14 -28.61 -58.00 13.88
CA THR A 14 -27.58 -57.05 13.48
C THR A 14 -27.35 -56.02 14.58
N LEU A 15 -26.09 -55.84 15.00
CA LEU A 15 -25.71 -54.77 15.92
C LEU A 15 -25.94 -53.40 15.25
N ARG A 16 -26.59 -52.47 15.95
CA ARG A 16 -26.74 -51.10 15.44
C ARG A 16 -25.36 -50.43 15.40
N LEU A 17 -25.10 -49.67 14.34
CA LEU A 17 -23.82 -48.99 14.03
C LEU A 17 -23.09 -48.33 15.24
N PRO A 18 -23.79 -47.69 16.20
CA PRO A 18 -23.12 -47.11 17.37
C PRO A 18 -22.51 -48.15 18.31
N GLN A 19 -23.16 -49.31 18.48
CA GLN A 19 -22.69 -50.39 19.35
C GLN A 19 -21.49 -51.12 18.74
N ALA A 20 -21.50 -51.30 17.41
CA ALA A 20 -20.36 -51.87 16.68
C ALA A 20 -19.12 -50.96 16.74
N LEU A 21 -19.31 -49.63 16.70
CA LEU A 21 -18.20 -48.67 16.80
C LEU A 21 -17.60 -48.62 18.21
N VAL A 22 -18.42 -48.73 19.26
CA VAL A 22 -17.94 -48.78 20.65
C VAL A 22 -17.15 -50.06 20.95
N LEU A 23 -17.63 -51.22 20.46
CA LEU A 23 -16.90 -52.49 20.57
C LEU A 23 -15.58 -52.50 19.77
N LEU A 24 -15.56 -51.86 18.59
CA LEU A 24 -14.34 -51.70 17.78
C LEU A 24 -13.30 -50.80 18.47
N LEU A 25 -13.75 -49.75 19.16
CA LEU A 25 -12.87 -48.84 19.91
C LEU A 25 -12.35 -49.48 21.20
N GLN A 26 -13.16 -50.31 21.87
CA GLN A 26 -12.73 -51.09 23.04
C GLN A 26 -11.63 -52.10 22.69
N THR A 27 -11.77 -52.80 21.56
CA THR A 27 -10.80 -53.80 21.09
C THR A 27 -9.53 -53.20 20.48
N ALA A 28 -9.61 -52.01 19.88
CA ALA A 28 -8.45 -51.36 19.26
C ALA A 28 -7.58 -50.56 20.24
N LEU A 29 -8.10 -50.18 21.42
CA LEU A 29 -7.41 -49.29 22.37
C LEU A 29 -7.19 -49.90 23.76
N GLY A 30 -7.98 -50.90 24.18
CA GLY A 30 -7.73 -51.68 25.39
C GLY A 30 -7.15 -53.05 25.01
N GLY A 31 -5.92 -53.35 25.43
CA GLY A 31 -5.32 -54.68 25.23
C GLY A 31 -6.19 -55.83 25.77
N PRO A 32 -5.88 -57.10 25.44
CA PRO A 32 -6.81 -58.21 25.59
C PRO A 32 -7.10 -58.48 27.06
N THR A 33 -8.36 -58.30 27.49
CA THR A 33 -8.82 -58.75 28.80
C THR A 33 -9.55 -60.09 28.65
N SER A 34 -9.08 -61.08 29.40
CA SER A 34 -9.64 -62.42 29.53
C SER A 34 -11.10 -62.42 29.99
N ASP A 35 -11.86 -63.34 29.41
CA ASP A 35 -13.13 -63.90 29.88
C ASP A 35 -14.16 -62.95 30.52
N HIS A 36 -15.09 -62.43 29.71
CA HIS A 36 -16.51 -62.38 30.04
C HIS A 36 -17.35 -62.09 28.78
N ARG A 37 -18.41 -62.89 28.55
CA ARG A 37 -19.41 -62.64 27.50
C ARG A 37 -20.18 -61.36 27.82
N VAL A 38 -20.08 -60.35 26.95
CA VAL A 38 -20.79 -59.07 27.08
C VAL A 38 -22.25 -59.23 26.61
N THR A 39 -23.20 -59.05 27.52
CA THR A 39 -24.64 -58.91 27.23
C THR A 39 -25.06 -57.45 27.05
N GLN A 40 -26.20 -57.24 26.38
CA GLN A 40 -26.56 -56.04 25.62
C GLN A 40 -27.08 -54.84 26.42
N THR A 41 -26.72 -54.68 27.70
CA THR A 41 -27.22 -53.58 28.53
C THR A 41 -26.15 -53.13 29.51
N ASP A 42 -25.44 -52.05 29.17
CA ASP A 42 -25.00 -50.98 30.08
C ASP A 42 -24.19 -49.92 29.34
N CYS A 43 -24.68 -48.68 29.32
CA CYS A 43 -23.93 -47.50 28.86
C CYS A 43 -23.43 -46.75 30.09
N ASN A 44 -22.16 -46.92 30.46
CA ASN A 44 -21.57 -46.22 31.61
C ASN A 44 -20.64 -45.07 31.14
N LEU A 45 -20.96 -43.84 31.56
CA LEU A 45 -20.40 -42.55 31.09
C LEU A 45 -19.02 -42.18 31.70
N GLY A 46 -18.35 -43.10 32.41
CA GLY A 46 -17.09 -42.84 33.12
C GLY A 46 -15.81 -42.82 32.25
N LEU A 47 -15.85 -43.22 30.98
CA LEU A 47 -14.64 -43.44 30.16
C LEU A 47 -14.18 -42.22 29.32
N TRP A 48 -14.92 -41.11 29.36
CA TRP A 48 -14.65 -39.93 28.51
C TRP A 48 -13.50 -39.05 29.02
N SER A 49 -13.15 -39.11 30.31
CA SER A 49 -12.03 -38.34 30.87
C SER A 49 -10.67 -38.90 30.42
N ASN A 50 -10.56 -40.23 30.26
CA ASN A 50 -9.31 -40.89 29.86
C ASN A 50 -8.96 -40.65 28.38
N ILE A 51 -9.95 -40.45 27.51
CA ILE A 51 -9.75 -40.15 26.08
C ILE A 51 -9.14 -38.74 25.89
N LYS A 52 -9.54 -37.77 26.74
CA LYS A 52 -8.98 -36.41 26.68
C LYS A 52 -7.49 -36.36 27.03
N ASN A 53 -7.05 -37.19 27.97
CA ASN A 53 -5.64 -37.25 28.38
C ASN A 53 -4.72 -37.95 27.36
N ALA A 54 -5.25 -38.92 26.60
CA ALA A 54 -4.52 -39.55 25.50
C ALA A 54 -4.36 -38.61 24.29
N ALA A 55 -5.40 -37.81 23.98
CA ALA A 55 -5.33 -36.79 22.93
C ALA A 55 -4.31 -35.68 23.28
N TYR A 56 -4.17 -35.33 24.56
CA TYR A 56 -3.19 -34.34 25.01
C TYR A 56 -1.73 -34.85 24.90
N ARG A 57 -1.49 -36.15 25.11
CA ARG A 57 -0.17 -36.75 24.84
C ARG A 57 0.15 -36.86 23.33
N LEU A 58 -0.87 -36.98 22.49
CA LEU A 58 -0.74 -37.00 21.03
C LEU A 58 -0.31 -35.63 20.45
N ILE A 59 -0.69 -34.53 21.11
CA ILE A 59 -0.31 -33.15 20.70
C ILE A 59 1.17 -32.85 21.02
N SER A 60 1.81 -33.60 21.91
CA SER A 60 3.23 -33.40 22.26
C SER A 60 4.25 -34.04 21.30
N LEU A 61 3.81 -34.70 20.22
CA LEU A 61 4.68 -35.45 19.30
C LEU A 61 4.70 -34.96 17.85
N ASP A 62 4.11 -33.81 17.53
CA ASP A 62 4.17 -33.22 16.18
C ASP A 62 5.18 -32.06 16.10
N ASN A 63 6.45 -32.42 15.95
CA ASN A 63 7.49 -31.54 15.43
C ASN A 63 8.21 -32.28 14.29
N PRO A 64 7.89 -32.02 13.00
CA PRO A 64 8.34 -32.88 11.90
C PRO A 64 9.76 -32.57 11.40
N PHE A 65 10.60 -31.89 12.18
CA PHE A 65 12.02 -31.69 11.84
C PHE A 65 12.91 -31.72 13.09
N LEU A 66 13.31 -32.92 13.50
CA LEU A 66 14.49 -33.13 14.34
C LEU A 66 15.30 -34.27 13.72
N VAL A 67 16.39 -33.87 13.04
CA VAL A 67 17.46 -34.79 12.66
C VAL A 67 18.28 -35.03 13.91
N SER A 68 18.34 -36.28 14.37
CA SER A 68 19.43 -36.75 15.21
C SER A 68 19.87 -38.12 14.71
N ASN A 69 21.14 -38.19 14.33
CA ASN A 69 21.95 -39.40 14.14
C ASN A 69 21.47 -40.43 13.09
N GLY A 70 21.33 -39.97 11.85
CA GLY A 70 21.67 -40.76 10.65
C GLY A 70 21.31 -42.24 10.63
N GLN A 71 20.02 -42.59 10.64
CA GLN A 71 19.52 -43.88 10.12
C GLN A 71 18.02 -43.80 9.85
N TRP A 72 17.58 -44.31 8.70
CA TRP A 72 16.16 -44.38 8.31
C TRP A 72 15.61 -45.76 8.63
N THR A 73 14.56 -45.86 9.44
CA THR A 73 13.73 -47.08 9.55
C THR A 73 12.30 -46.80 9.09
N LEU A 74 11.91 -47.40 7.97
CA LEU A 74 10.56 -47.33 7.42
C LEU A 74 9.66 -48.34 8.15
N THR A 75 8.74 -47.90 9.01
CA THR A 75 7.74 -48.81 9.60
C THR A 75 6.47 -48.85 8.74
N SER A 76 6.16 -50.04 8.22
CA SER A 76 4.99 -50.41 7.41
C SER A 76 3.61 -50.07 8.00
N VAL A 77 3.55 -49.63 9.27
CA VAL A 77 2.31 -49.30 9.99
C VAL A 77 1.70 -47.96 9.56
N GLY A 78 2.49 -47.04 8.97
CA GLY A 78 1.99 -45.73 8.49
C GLY A 78 1.10 -45.83 7.24
N MET A 79 1.42 -46.75 6.33
CA MET A 79 0.73 -46.94 5.05
C MET A 79 -0.68 -47.54 5.22
N VAL A 80 -0.86 -48.45 6.18
CA VAL A 80 -2.16 -49.09 6.46
C VAL A 80 -3.12 -48.09 7.13
N LYS A 81 -2.61 -47.23 8.01
CA LYS A 81 -3.40 -46.18 8.67
C LYS A 81 -3.82 -45.07 7.70
N LEU A 82 -2.94 -44.71 6.76
CA LEU A 82 -3.28 -43.76 5.69
C LEU A 82 -4.35 -44.34 4.76
N ALA A 83 -4.21 -45.61 4.37
CA ALA A 83 -5.19 -46.30 3.53
C ALA A 83 -6.57 -46.46 4.20
N ALA A 84 -6.62 -46.71 5.51
CA ALA A 84 -7.88 -46.80 6.25
C ALA A 84 -8.59 -45.43 6.38
N ILE A 85 -7.84 -44.35 6.61
CA ILE A 85 -8.39 -42.98 6.66
C ILE A 85 -8.85 -42.52 5.27
N CYS A 86 -8.09 -42.86 4.22
CA CYS A 86 -8.50 -42.62 2.84
C CYS A 86 -9.72 -43.45 2.43
N GLY A 87 -9.85 -44.69 2.90
CA GLY A 87 -11.00 -45.56 2.64
C GLY A 87 -12.30 -45.07 3.29
N ILE A 88 -12.25 -44.65 4.56
CA ILE A 88 -13.41 -44.10 5.28
C ILE A 88 -13.81 -42.73 4.72
N GLY A 89 -12.83 -41.89 4.37
CA GLY A 89 -13.06 -40.61 3.70
C GLY A 89 -13.71 -40.78 2.32
N SER A 90 -13.32 -41.81 1.57
CA SER A 90 -13.87 -42.12 0.25
C SER A 90 -15.30 -42.66 0.33
N ALA A 91 -15.62 -43.48 1.35
CA ALA A 91 -16.98 -43.96 1.59
C ALA A 91 -17.94 -42.84 2.05
N LEU A 92 -17.48 -41.92 2.90
CA LEU A 92 -18.26 -40.74 3.31
C LEU A 92 -18.43 -39.74 2.15
N TRP A 93 -17.42 -39.58 1.29
CA TRP A 93 -17.50 -38.74 0.09
C TRP A 93 -18.47 -39.32 -0.95
N LEU A 94 -18.44 -40.64 -1.20
CA LEU A 94 -19.39 -41.32 -2.08
C LEU A 94 -20.82 -41.25 -1.55
N ARG A 95 -21.01 -41.31 -0.22
CA ARG A 95 -22.33 -41.16 0.42
C ARG A 95 -22.86 -39.73 0.33
N ARG A 96 -21.97 -38.72 0.37
CA ARG A 96 -22.32 -37.31 0.17
C ARG A 96 -22.63 -36.98 -1.29
N LYS A 97 -21.87 -37.55 -2.24
CA LYS A 97 -22.07 -37.41 -3.69
C LYS A 97 -23.36 -38.05 -4.19
N LYS A 98 -23.91 -39.04 -3.47
CA LYS A 98 -25.23 -39.63 -3.74
C LYS A 98 -26.40 -38.70 -3.39
N ASN A 99 -26.20 -37.73 -2.48
CA ASN A 99 -27.19 -36.71 -2.15
C ASN A 99 -27.11 -35.46 -3.04
N ASP A 100 -26.01 -35.24 -3.75
CA ASP A 100 -25.79 -34.08 -4.64
C ASP A 100 -25.93 -34.41 -6.15
N LYS A 101 -26.75 -35.40 -6.51
CA LYS A 101 -27.02 -35.72 -7.92
C LYS A 101 -27.90 -34.63 -8.57
N GLY A 102 -27.25 -33.53 -8.93
CA GLY A 102 -27.83 -32.42 -9.69
C GLY A 102 -26.83 -31.48 -10.36
N LYS A 103 -25.50 -31.67 -10.22
CA LYS A 103 -24.50 -30.92 -11.00
C LYS A 103 -23.33 -31.81 -11.43
N ALA A 104 -23.07 -31.81 -12.74
CA ALA A 104 -22.02 -32.58 -13.38
C ALA A 104 -20.62 -32.20 -12.88
N ALA A 105 -19.71 -33.16 -12.86
CA ALA A 105 -18.33 -33.00 -12.41
C ALA A 105 -17.51 -32.24 -13.47
N SER A 106 -17.23 -30.96 -13.21
CA SER A 106 -16.08 -30.25 -13.78
C SER A 106 -14.85 -30.51 -12.91
N SER A 107 -13.67 -30.37 -13.49
CA SER A 107 -12.40 -30.71 -12.85
C SER A 107 -12.15 -29.84 -11.60
N SER A 108 -11.52 -30.40 -10.55
CA SER A 108 -11.25 -29.66 -9.30
C SER A 108 -10.37 -28.42 -9.48
N ALA A 109 -9.69 -28.29 -10.63
CA ALA A 109 -8.90 -27.11 -10.99
C ALA A 109 -9.79 -25.96 -11.51
N GLU A 110 -10.80 -26.26 -12.34
CA GLU A 110 -11.76 -25.25 -12.84
C GLU A 110 -12.63 -24.68 -11.72
N THR A 111 -13.01 -25.51 -10.74
CA THR A 111 -13.82 -25.05 -9.59
C THR A 111 -13.06 -24.05 -8.72
N GLN A 112 -11.75 -24.25 -8.50
CA GLN A 112 -10.94 -23.31 -7.72
C GLN A 112 -10.58 -22.04 -8.47
N ASP A 113 -10.43 -22.12 -9.80
CA ASP A 113 -10.23 -20.93 -10.63
C ASP A 113 -11.43 -19.99 -10.49
N ALA A 114 -12.64 -20.55 -10.63
CA ALA A 114 -13.89 -19.83 -10.42
C ALA A 114 -14.00 -19.25 -8.99
N ASP A 115 -13.70 -20.04 -7.95
CA ASP A 115 -13.79 -19.58 -6.55
C ASP A 115 -12.77 -18.47 -6.23
N ALA A 116 -11.54 -18.56 -6.75
CA ALA A 116 -10.50 -17.56 -6.52
C ALA A 116 -10.82 -16.24 -7.24
N VAL A 117 -11.30 -16.32 -8.49
CA VAL A 117 -11.75 -15.17 -9.28
C VAL A 117 -12.99 -14.52 -8.66
N ASP A 118 -14.00 -15.29 -8.28
CA ASP A 118 -15.20 -14.78 -7.62
C ASP A 118 -14.87 -14.12 -6.28
N CYS A 119 -13.97 -14.73 -5.49
CA CYS A 119 -13.47 -14.12 -4.27
C CYS A 119 -12.74 -12.80 -4.55
N ALA A 120 -11.92 -12.70 -5.60
CA ALA A 120 -11.24 -11.46 -5.96
C ALA A 120 -12.22 -10.38 -6.44
N LEU A 121 -13.16 -10.71 -7.33
CA LEU A 121 -14.20 -9.81 -7.84
C LEU A 121 -15.04 -9.22 -6.70
N THR A 122 -15.52 -10.06 -5.79
CA THR A 122 -16.40 -9.66 -4.67
C THR A 122 -15.70 -8.78 -3.64
N THR A 123 -14.39 -8.89 -3.51
CA THR A 123 -13.63 -8.24 -2.44
C THR A 123 -12.74 -7.08 -2.92
N ASP A 124 -12.63 -6.86 -4.23
CA ASP A 124 -11.81 -5.80 -4.81
C ASP A 124 -12.18 -4.39 -4.32
N PRO A 125 -11.19 -3.57 -3.89
CA PRO A 125 -11.42 -2.17 -3.51
C PRO A 125 -12.05 -1.36 -4.64
N GLY A 126 -12.88 -0.36 -4.28
CA GLY A 126 -13.59 0.48 -5.24
C GLY A 126 -12.67 1.21 -6.23
N LEU A 127 -11.48 1.64 -5.78
CA LEU A 127 -10.46 2.24 -6.64
C LEU A 127 -10.03 1.30 -7.76
N LEU A 128 -9.76 0.03 -7.42
CA LEU A 128 -9.34 -0.96 -8.40
C LEU A 128 -10.47 -1.34 -9.36
N ARG A 129 -11.70 -1.51 -8.85
CA ARG A 129 -12.87 -1.80 -9.69
C ARG A 129 -13.10 -0.74 -10.77
N LYS A 130 -12.92 0.53 -10.42
CA LYS A 130 -13.16 1.66 -11.32
C LYS A 130 -12.08 1.84 -12.40
N HIS A 131 -10.84 1.47 -12.11
CA HIS A 131 -9.67 1.80 -12.94
C HIS A 131 -8.89 0.57 -13.44
N SER A 132 -9.46 -0.63 -13.35
CA SER A 132 -8.87 -1.84 -13.92
C SER A 132 -9.46 -2.16 -15.29
N THR A 133 -8.60 -2.56 -16.22
CA THR A 133 -9.01 -3.13 -17.51
C THR A 133 -8.27 -4.43 -17.76
N THR A 134 -8.87 -5.32 -18.55
CA THR A 134 -8.26 -6.60 -18.92
C THR A 134 -8.00 -6.59 -20.42
N ARG A 135 -6.76 -6.90 -20.82
CA ARG A 135 -6.32 -6.87 -22.22
C ARG A 135 -5.46 -8.10 -22.55
N SER A 136 -5.43 -8.45 -23.84
CA SER A 136 -4.52 -9.46 -24.37
C SER A 136 -3.17 -8.84 -24.68
N TYR A 137 -2.08 -9.55 -24.37
CA TYR A 137 -0.72 -9.14 -24.68
C TYR A 137 0.05 -10.29 -25.31
N THR A 138 0.72 -10.02 -26.43
CA THR A 138 1.62 -10.98 -27.08
C THR A 138 3.05 -10.49 -26.93
N VAL A 139 3.92 -11.34 -26.39
CA VAL A 139 5.35 -11.06 -26.24
C VAL A 139 6.07 -11.41 -27.56
N PRO A 140 6.65 -10.42 -28.28
CA PRO A 140 7.21 -10.66 -29.61
C PRO A 140 8.37 -11.66 -29.63
N SER A 141 9.26 -11.61 -28.64
CA SER A 141 10.46 -12.46 -28.54
C SER A 141 10.16 -13.94 -28.34
N THR A 142 9.10 -14.27 -27.61
CA THR A 142 8.73 -15.67 -27.29
C THR A 142 7.48 -16.14 -28.03
N ASN A 143 6.80 -15.24 -28.74
CA ASN A 143 5.49 -15.46 -29.35
C ASN A 143 4.44 -16.05 -28.37
N LEU A 144 4.53 -15.65 -27.09
CA LEU A 144 3.60 -16.07 -26.05
C LEU A 144 2.49 -15.04 -25.93
N THR A 145 1.26 -15.50 -26.11
CA THR A 145 0.06 -14.67 -25.96
C THR A 145 -0.59 -14.93 -24.60
N TYR A 146 -0.72 -13.88 -23.82
CA TYR A 146 -1.45 -13.84 -22.56
C TYR A 146 -2.81 -13.19 -22.83
N PRO A 147 -3.90 -13.98 -22.95
CA PRO A 147 -5.16 -13.49 -23.53
C PRO A 147 -5.89 -12.48 -22.64
N ALA A 148 -5.67 -12.49 -21.32
CA ALA A 148 -6.38 -11.62 -20.41
C ALA A 148 -5.53 -11.27 -19.18
N ILE A 149 -4.72 -10.21 -19.31
CA ILE A 149 -3.96 -9.61 -18.21
C ILE A 149 -4.72 -8.40 -17.67
N ARG A 150 -5.01 -8.41 -16.38
CA ARG A 150 -5.59 -7.26 -15.70
C ARG A 150 -4.51 -6.23 -15.41
N THR A 151 -4.79 -4.99 -15.79
CA THR A 151 -3.99 -3.81 -15.48
C THR A 151 -4.86 -2.77 -14.79
N PHE A 152 -4.41 -2.27 -13.64
CA PHE A 152 -4.94 -1.05 -13.06
C PHE A 152 -4.18 0.12 -13.67
N TYR A 153 -4.90 1.07 -14.26
CA TYR A 153 -4.33 2.31 -14.77
C TYR A 153 -5.16 3.50 -14.30
N ARG A 154 -4.54 4.37 -13.50
CA ARG A 154 -5.11 5.66 -13.09
C ARG A 154 -4.18 6.77 -13.56
N ALA A 155 -4.60 7.49 -14.60
CA ALA A 155 -3.96 8.72 -15.03
C ALA A 155 -3.96 9.75 -13.89
N HIS A 156 -2.93 10.59 -13.84
CA HIS A 156 -2.87 11.69 -12.88
C HIS A 156 -4.06 12.64 -13.11
N PRO A 157 -4.82 13.04 -12.07
CA PRO A 157 -6.04 13.84 -12.24
C PRO A 157 -5.83 15.21 -12.93
N GLN A 158 -4.60 15.71 -12.94
CA GLN A 158 -4.21 16.97 -13.59
C GLN A 158 -3.09 16.75 -14.61
N GLU A 159 -2.98 15.55 -15.19
CA GLU A 159 -1.93 15.18 -16.16
C GLU A 159 -1.79 16.18 -17.31
N SER A 160 -2.91 16.69 -17.84
CA SER A 160 -2.93 17.68 -18.93
C SER A 160 -2.34 19.03 -18.54
N LYS A 161 -2.31 19.36 -17.25
CA LYS A 161 -1.80 20.64 -16.74
C LYS A 161 -0.34 20.56 -16.26
N LEU A 162 0.22 19.36 -16.07
CA LEU A 162 1.61 19.21 -15.62
C LEU A 162 2.61 19.41 -16.78
N PRO A 163 3.84 19.88 -16.51
CA PRO A 163 4.85 20.07 -17.54
C PRO A 163 5.20 18.77 -18.28
N ARG A 164 5.25 18.86 -19.61
CA ARG A 164 5.68 17.77 -20.51
C ARG A 164 7.09 17.94 -21.07
N THR A 165 7.72 19.09 -20.82
CA THR A 165 9.10 19.37 -21.24
C THR A 165 10.03 19.36 -20.03
N PRO A 166 11.20 18.69 -20.07
CA PRO A 166 11.77 17.95 -21.20
C PRO A 166 11.08 16.61 -21.51
N CYS A 167 10.38 16.03 -20.54
CA CYS A 167 9.55 14.83 -20.70
C CYS A 167 8.37 14.90 -19.71
N PRO A 168 7.30 14.09 -19.89
CA PRO A 168 6.23 13.98 -18.92
C PRO A 168 6.73 13.53 -17.53
N VAL A 169 5.90 13.74 -16.50
CA VAL A 169 6.17 13.17 -15.17
C VAL A 169 6.24 11.63 -15.24
N PRO A 170 7.11 10.97 -14.45
CA PRO A 170 7.30 9.53 -14.55
C PRO A 170 6.03 8.70 -14.33
N LEU A 171 5.89 7.58 -15.05
CA LEU A 171 4.86 6.58 -14.81
C LEU A 171 5.28 5.67 -13.65
N LEU A 172 4.44 5.52 -12.63
CA LEU A 172 4.69 4.61 -11.51
C LEU A 172 4.18 3.21 -11.83
N VAL A 173 5.05 2.21 -11.83
CA VAL A 173 4.71 0.81 -12.20
C VAL A 173 4.83 -0.11 -11.00
N PHE A 174 3.73 -0.75 -10.61
CA PHE A 174 3.65 -1.62 -9.43
C PHE A 174 3.63 -3.11 -9.83
N ILE A 175 4.56 -3.88 -9.27
CA ILE A 175 4.77 -5.30 -9.60
C ILE A 175 4.70 -6.13 -8.31
N HIS A 176 3.71 -7.01 -8.21
CA HIS A 176 3.47 -7.81 -7.01
C HIS A 176 4.36 -9.06 -6.94
N GLY A 177 4.44 -9.65 -5.74
CA GLY A 177 5.21 -10.85 -5.47
C GLY A 177 4.48 -12.17 -5.78
N LEU A 178 5.14 -13.28 -5.47
CA LEU A 178 4.62 -14.63 -5.65
C LEU A 178 3.32 -14.84 -4.88
N GLY A 179 2.26 -15.28 -5.57
CA GLY A 179 0.95 -15.50 -4.96
C GLY A 179 0.21 -14.22 -4.55
N GLY A 180 0.74 -13.05 -4.94
CA GLY A 180 0.13 -11.75 -4.72
C GLY A 180 -0.84 -11.33 -5.82
N SER A 181 -1.27 -10.07 -5.74
CA SER A 181 -2.07 -9.37 -6.77
C SER A 181 -1.95 -7.86 -6.59
N VAL A 182 -2.44 -7.09 -7.55
CA VAL A 182 -2.55 -5.62 -7.49
C VAL A 182 -3.30 -5.15 -6.25
N ALA A 183 -4.22 -5.96 -5.70
CA ALA A 183 -4.98 -5.62 -4.50
C ALA A 183 -4.10 -5.33 -3.28
N GLN A 184 -2.91 -5.94 -3.21
CA GLN A 184 -1.96 -5.69 -2.13
C GLN A 184 -1.40 -4.27 -2.14
N PHE A 185 -1.37 -3.60 -3.30
CA PHE A 185 -0.89 -2.23 -3.42
C PHE A 185 -1.95 -1.17 -3.12
N ASN A 186 -3.22 -1.55 -2.92
CA ASN A 186 -4.31 -0.60 -2.76
C ASN A 186 -4.05 0.51 -1.71
N PRO A 187 -3.54 0.21 -0.50
CA PRO A 187 -3.27 1.24 0.50
C PRO A 187 -2.28 2.32 0.03
N ILE A 188 -1.23 1.92 -0.70
CA ILE A 188 -0.23 2.87 -1.20
C ILE A 188 -0.67 3.55 -2.51
N LEU A 189 -1.45 2.86 -3.35
CA LEU A 189 -2.01 3.43 -4.58
C LEU A 189 -2.91 4.63 -4.29
N ILE A 190 -3.68 4.60 -3.20
CA ILE A 190 -4.53 5.72 -2.76
C ILE A 190 -3.71 7.00 -2.56
N SER A 191 -2.50 6.89 -2.01
CA SER A 191 -1.61 8.04 -1.79
C SER A 191 -0.84 8.42 -3.06
N LEU A 192 -0.17 7.45 -3.70
CA LEU A 192 0.79 7.70 -4.78
C LEU A 192 0.13 8.11 -6.11
N SER A 193 -1.12 7.71 -6.38
CA SER A 193 -1.84 8.11 -7.60
C SER A 193 -2.29 9.57 -7.62
N ASN A 194 -2.02 10.33 -6.55
CA ASN A 194 -2.14 11.78 -6.53
C ASN A 194 -0.81 12.49 -6.85
N LEU A 195 0.28 11.74 -7.06
CA LEU A 195 1.60 12.27 -7.41
C LEU A 195 1.90 12.06 -8.90
N ALA A 196 1.47 10.94 -9.47
CA ALA A 196 1.71 10.59 -10.86
C ALA A 196 0.68 9.57 -11.37
N SER A 197 0.70 9.34 -12.67
CA SER A 197 -0.04 8.24 -13.30
C SER A 197 0.50 6.91 -12.76
N CYS A 198 -0.40 6.00 -12.38
CA CYS A 198 -0.05 4.71 -11.77
C CYS A 198 -0.54 3.54 -12.63
N LEU A 199 0.37 2.61 -12.93
CA LEU A 199 0.11 1.32 -13.58
C LEU A 199 0.42 0.20 -12.60
N ALA A 200 -0.53 -0.68 -12.29
CA ALA A 200 -0.29 -1.89 -11.51
C ALA A 200 -0.77 -3.11 -12.28
N ILE A 201 0.03 -4.18 -12.29
CA ILE A 201 -0.15 -5.31 -13.20
C ILE A 201 -0.39 -6.59 -12.39
N ASP A 202 -1.51 -7.28 -12.63
CA ASP A 202 -1.72 -8.63 -12.14
C ASP A 202 -0.95 -9.59 -13.05
N LEU A 203 0.04 -10.30 -12.52
CA LEU A 203 0.79 -11.32 -13.27
C LEU A 203 -0.16 -12.43 -13.79
N PRO A 204 0.23 -13.21 -14.82
CA PRO A 204 -0.61 -14.27 -15.39
C PRO A 204 -1.14 -15.22 -14.30
N GLY A 205 -2.46 -15.43 -14.28
CA GLY A 205 -3.16 -16.26 -13.29
C GLY A 205 -3.26 -15.69 -11.86
N CYS A 206 -2.71 -14.50 -11.61
CA CYS A 206 -2.84 -13.78 -10.33
C CYS A 206 -4.01 -12.79 -10.37
N GLY A 207 -4.61 -12.53 -9.21
CA GLY A 207 -5.77 -11.62 -9.10
C GLY A 207 -6.88 -11.99 -10.08
N LEU A 208 -7.22 -11.05 -10.98
CA LEU A 208 -8.24 -11.26 -12.02
C LEU A 208 -7.63 -11.52 -13.42
N SER A 209 -6.31 -11.64 -13.54
CA SER A 209 -5.69 -12.12 -14.78
C SER A 209 -6.08 -13.59 -15.01
N SER A 210 -6.30 -13.96 -16.28
CA SER A 210 -6.57 -15.35 -16.63
C SER A 210 -5.33 -16.21 -16.40
N PHE A 211 -5.56 -17.48 -16.11
CA PHE A 211 -4.50 -18.48 -16.00
C PHE A 211 -4.19 -19.09 -17.37
N GLU A 212 -3.85 -18.23 -18.34
CA GLU A 212 -3.47 -18.64 -19.69
C GLU A 212 -2.28 -17.79 -20.20
N PRO A 213 -1.33 -18.38 -20.97
CA PRO A 213 -1.27 -19.79 -21.34
C PRO A 213 -0.89 -20.66 -20.12
N THR A 214 -1.34 -21.91 -20.06
CA THR A 214 -1.04 -22.83 -18.93
C THR A 214 0.35 -23.49 -18.97
N ARG A 215 1.13 -23.23 -20.02
CA ARG A 215 2.48 -23.77 -20.21
C ARG A 215 3.47 -23.25 -19.15
N TRP A 216 4.45 -24.05 -18.75
CA TRP A 216 5.35 -23.70 -17.63
C TRP A 216 6.31 -22.57 -17.98
N GLU A 217 6.80 -22.55 -19.21
CA GLU A 217 7.73 -21.53 -19.73
C GLU A 217 7.16 -20.10 -19.65
N ALA A 218 5.83 -19.93 -19.67
CA ALA A 218 5.16 -18.62 -19.57
C ALA A 218 5.18 -18.01 -18.16
N TYR A 219 5.67 -18.73 -17.15
CA TYR A 219 5.76 -18.26 -15.76
C TYR A 219 7.20 -18.24 -15.24
N THR A 220 8.18 -18.37 -16.15
CA THR A 220 9.60 -18.14 -15.83
C THR A 220 9.83 -16.67 -15.53
N SER A 221 10.85 -16.36 -14.72
CA SER A 221 11.23 -14.97 -14.45
C SER A 221 11.47 -14.19 -15.75
N ASP A 222 12.09 -14.83 -16.74
CA ASP A 222 12.36 -14.25 -18.06
C ASP A 222 11.08 -13.93 -18.84
N ALA A 223 10.13 -14.88 -18.94
CA ALA A 223 8.88 -14.66 -19.64
C ALA A 223 8.02 -13.58 -18.96
N LEU A 224 8.02 -13.53 -17.62
CA LEU A 224 7.30 -12.52 -16.86
C LEU A 224 7.91 -11.12 -17.06
N VAL A 225 9.24 -11.00 -17.07
CA VAL A 225 9.94 -9.73 -17.35
C VAL A 225 9.61 -9.22 -18.75
N GLN A 226 9.62 -10.09 -19.76
CA GLN A 226 9.27 -9.71 -21.13
C GLN A 226 7.80 -9.30 -21.27
N LEU A 227 6.88 -10.01 -20.60
CA LEU A 227 5.48 -9.61 -20.53
C LEU A 227 5.33 -8.23 -19.89
N LEU A 228 5.98 -8.01 -18.74
CA LEU A 228 5.94 -6.72 -18.04
C LEU A 228 6.43 -5.59 -18.95
N ALA A 229 7.52 -5.79 -19.71
CA ALA A 229 8.02 -4.80 -20.64
C ALA A 229 6.97 -4.40 -21.70
N VAL A 230 6.30 -5.39 -22.31
CA VAL A 230 5.24 -5.15 -23.30
C VAL A 230 4.05 -4.39 -22.69
N VAL A 231 3.63 -4.77 -21.48
CA VAL A 231 2.51 -4.11 -20.79
C VAL A 231 2.88 -2.66 -20.41
N ILE A 232 4.11 -2.41 -19.98
CA ILE A 232 4.59 -1.08 -19.62
C ILE A 232 4.66 -0.17 -20.85
N GLU A 233 5.26 -0.62 -21.96
CA GLU A 233 5.33 0.18 -23.19
C GLU A 233 3.95 0.49 -23.76
N ALA A 234 2.96 -0.39 -23.56
CA ALA A 234 1.58 -0.13 -23.98
C ALA A 234 0.86 0.99 -23.19
N HIS A 235 1.39 1.42 -22.04
CA HIS A 235 0.81 2.46 -21.19
C HIS A 235 1.68 3.71 -21.04
N ARG A 236 2.98 3.57 -21.26
CA ARG A 236 3.95 4.66 -21.24
C ARG A 236 3.76 5.56 -22.46
N ALA A 237 3.95 6.87 -22.30
CA ALA A 237 4.05 7.80 -23.42
C ALA A 237 5.43 7.64 -24.11
N VAL A 238 5.56 6.59 -24.93
CA VAL A 238 6.81 6.19 -25.61
C VAL A 238 7.37 7.32 -26.48
N ASN A 239 6.50 7.98 -27.25
CA ASN A 239 6.85 9.08 -28.15
C ASN A 239 7.37 10.33 -27.41
N GLU A 240 7.02 10.47 -26.13
CA GLU A 240 7.44 11.60 -25.28
C GLU A 240 8.61 11.21 -24.35
N ASN A 241 9.22 10.04 -24.58
CA ASN A 241 10.30 9.49 -23.75
C ASN A 241 9.98 9.48 -22.25
N GLN A 242 8.72 9.23 -21.87
CA GLN A 242 8.29 9.29 -20.47
C GLN A 242 9.11 8.32 -19.59
N PRO A 243 9.76 8.78 -18.50
CA PRO A 243 10.48 7.89 -17.61
C PRO A 243 9.52 7.00 -16.81
N ILE A 244 10.02 5.87 -16.30
CA ILE A 244 9.25 4.98 -15.41
C ILE A 244 9.93 4.81 -14.07
N ILE A 245 9.15 4.63 -13.01
CA ILE A 245 9.63 4.26 -11.68
C ILE A 245 9.01 2.92 -11.32
N LEU A 246 9.85 1.91 -11.07
CA LEU A 246 9.40 0.57 -10.73
C LEU A 246 9.21 0.44 -9.22
N VAL A 247 8.08 -0.10 -8.79
CA VAL A 247 7.73 -0.37 -7.39
C VAL A 247 7.43 -1.86 -7.24
N GLY A 248 8.39 -2.61 -6.72
CA GLY A 248 8.29 -4.05 -6.51
C GLY A 248 7.98 -4.40 -5.06
N HIS A 249 7.24 -5.49 -4.86
CA HIS A 249 7.11 -6.16 -3.56
C HIS A 249 7.56 -7.62 -3.65
N SER A 250 8.39 -8.08 -2.71
CA SER A 250 8.86 -9.47 -2.65
C SER A 250 9.51 -9.91 -3.97
N MET A 251 9.06 -11.02 -4.59
CA MET A 251 9.48 -11.43 -5.94
C MET A 251 9.32 -10.32 -7.00
N GLY A 252 8.34 -9.42 -6.86
CA GLY A 252 8.18 -8.29 -7.77
C GLY A 252 9.38 -7.34 -7.77
N CYS A 253 10.13 -7.24 -6.66
CA CYS A 253 11.40 -6.50 -6.60
C CYS A 253 12.44 -7.10 -7.54
N SER A 254 12.49 -8.43 -7.59
CA SER A 254 13.41 -9.18 -8.44
C SER A 254 13.11 -8.98 -9.92
N LEU A 255 11.83 -9.05 -10.31
CA LEU A 255 11.42 -8.77 -11.69
C LEU A 255 11.71 -7.31 -12.08
N ALA A 256 11.47 -6.37 -11.16
CA ALA A 256 11.79 -4.97 -11.37
C ALA A 256 13.29 -4.72 -11.53
N ALA A 257 14.15 -5.39 -10.75
CA ALA A 257 15.60 -5.30 -10.88
C ALA A 257 16.09 -5.85 -12.24
N LEU A 258 15.51 -6.96 -12.71
CA LEU A 258 15.80 -7.51 -14.04
C LEU A 258 15.39 -6.55 -15.18
N LEU A 259 14.34 -5.76 -15.01
CA LEU A 259 13.94 -4.72 -15.98
C LEU A 259 14.84 -3.47 -15.92
N ALA A 260 15.27 -3.09 -14.72
CA ALA A 260 15.98 -1.84 -14.47
C ALA A 260 17.49 -1.93 -14.72
N SER A 261 18.10 -3.09 -14.50
CA SER A 261 19.56 -3.22 -14.55
C SER A 261 20.08 -3.35 -15.98
N PRO A 262 21.05 -2.52 -16.41
CA PRO A 262 21.70 -2.66 -17.71
C PRO A 262 22.50 -3.96 -17.86
N THR A 263 22.94 -4.58 -16.76
CA THR A 263 23.65 -5.87 -16.77
C THR A 263 22.69 -7.06 -16.90
N SER A 264 21.38 -6.82 -16.85
CA SER A 264 20.37 -7.84 -17.06
C SER A 264 20.32 -8.29 -18.53
N PRO A 265 20.06 -9.59 -18.79
CA PRO A 265 19.76 -10.07 -20.14
C PRO A 265 18.60 -9.30 -20.80
N HIS A 266 17.68 -8.77 -19.97
CA HIS A 266 16.51 -8.01 -20.39
C HIS A 266 16.70 -6.49 -20.28
N GLY A 267 17.92 -6.03 -19.99
CA GLY A 267 18.21 -4.60 -19.80
C GLY A 267 17.89 -3.76 -21.04
N HIS A 268 18.05 -4.34 -22.24
CA HIS A 268 17.72 -3.68 -23.51
C HIS A 268 16.24 -3.31 -23.67
N LEU A 269 15.33 -3.92 -22.88
CA LEU A 269 13.89 -3.66 -22.98
C LEU A 269 13.51 -2.30 -22.41
N LEU A 270 13.85 -2.03 -21.15
CA LEU A 270 13.37 -0.84 -20.43
C LEU A 270 14.43 -0.12 -19.60
N SER A 271 15.63 -0.68 -19.40
CA SER A 271 16.59 -0.12 -18.42
C SER A 271 16.92 1.36 -18.68
N GLN A 272 16.96 1.78 -19.94
CA GLN A 272 17.22 3.17 -20.36
C GLN A 272 16.10 4.16 -19.95
N HIS A 273 14.89 3.67 -19.71
CA HIS A 273 13.72 4.48 -19.32
C HIS A 273 13.41 4.41 -17.82
N VAL A 274 14.04 3.50 -17.08
CA VAL A 274 13.88 3.42 -15.63
C VAL A 274 14.63 4.57 -14.93
N ALA A 275 13.88 5.44 -14.27
CA ALA A 275 14.39 6.57 -13.50
C ALA A 275 14.64 6.23 -12.02
N GLY A 276 14.05 5.16 -11.49
CA GLY A 276 14.29 4.70 -10.12
C GLY A 276 13.60 3.38 -9.80
N LEU A 277 14.03 2.75 -8.71
CA LEU A 277 13.52 1.46 -8.24
C LEU A 277 13.20 1.50 -6.74
N ILE A 278 11.96 1.16 -6.39
CA ILE A 278 11.48 0.98 -5.03
C ILE A 278 11.31 -0.52 -4.79
N ALA A 279 12.08 -1.08 -3.86
CA ALA A 279 12.07 -2.49 -3.54
C ALA A 279 11.58 -2.72 -2.10
N ILE A 280 10.39 -3.30 -1.97
CA ILE A 280 9.70 -3.53 -0.70
C ILE A 280 9.78 -5.02 -0.34
N CYS A 281 10.40 -5.34 0.79
CA CYS A 281 10.72 -6.70 1.20
C CYS A 281 11.50 -7.48 0.10
N PRO A 282 12.62 -6.94 -0.42
CA PRO A 282 13.32 -7.57 -1.54
C PRO A 282 14.03 -8.86 -1.13
N LYS A 283 14.26 -9.74 -2.11
CA LYS A 283 15.17 -10.87 -1.98
C LYS A 283 16.47 -10.56 -2.71
N ALA A 284 17.60 -10.67 -2.02
CA ALA A 284 18.91 -10.30 -2.54
C ALA A 284 19.49 -11.37 -3.46
N ASP A 285 19.46 -12.63 -3.02
CA ASP A 285 20.06 -13.75 -3.74
C ASP A 285 19.01 -14.64 -4.41
N PRO A 286 19.35 -15.29 -5.53
CA PRO A 286 18.54 -16.37 -6.07
C PRO A 286 18.40 -17.52 -5.06
N PRO A 287 17.36 -18.37 -5.21
CA PRO A 287 17.22 -19.57 -4.37
C PRO A 287 18.49 -20.42 -4.40
N THR A 288 19.01 -20.77 -3.22
CA THR A 288 20.13 -21.72 -3.10
C THR A 288 19.76 -23.09 -3.68
N SER A 289 20.73 -23.94 -4.00
CA SER A 289 20.46 -25.28 -4.57
C SER A 289 19.51 -26.12 -3.71
N GLU A 290 19.60 -26.04 -2.38
CA GLU A 290 18.68 -26.74 -1.47
C GLU A 290 17.27 -26.12 -1.45
N GLN A 291 17.18 -24.79 -1.45
CA GLN A 291 15.90 -24.09 -1.58
C GLN A 291 15.24 -24.39 -2.92
N ALA A 292 16.00 -24.39 -4.00
CA ALA A 292 15.54 -24.75 -5.34
C ALA A 292 15.02 -26.20 -5.37
N LYS A 293 15.76 -27.18 -4.82
CA LYS A 293 15.26 -28.56 -4.67
C LYS A 293 13.96 -28.63 -3.88
N SER A 294 13.83 -27.86 -2.80
CA SER A 294 12.58 -27.79 -2.02
C SER A 294 11.43 -27.19 -2.83
N LEU A 295 11.67 -26.08 -3.54
CA LEU A 295 10.69 -25.44 -4.41
C LEU A 295 10.27 -26.36 -5.56
N HIS A 296 11.22 -27.06 -6.18
CA HIS A 296 10.94 -28.06 -7.21
C HIS A 296 10.07 -29.20 -6.68
N ARG A 297 10.37 -29.73 -5.49
CA ARG A 297 9.54 -30.77 -4.85
C ARG A 297 8.12 -30.27 -4.58
N ALA A 298 7.99 -29.07 -4.02
CA ALA A 298 6.68 -28.45 -3.76
C ALA A 298 5.90 -28.16 -5.06
N ALA A 299 6.57 -27.65 -6.09
CA ALA A 299 5.99 -27.35 -7.39
C ALA A 299 5.62 -28.60 -8.20
N SER A 300 6.29 -29.74 -7.94
CA SER A 300 6.00 -31.02 -8.58
C SER A 300 4.89 -31.81 -7.89
N MET A 301 4.40 -31.35 -6.73
CA MET A 301 3.27 -31.97 -6.05
C MET A 301 2.00 -31.81 -6.89
N PRO A 302 1.19 -32.87 -7.09
CA PRO A 302 -0.11 -32.74 -7.73
C PRO A 302 -0.96 -31.64 -7.09
N VAL A 303 -1.58 -30.78 -7.90
CA VAL A 303 -2.37 -29.61 -7.47
C VAL A 303 -3.37 -30.00 -6.38
N VAL A 304 -4.11 -31.10 -6.58
CA VAL A 304 -5.11 -31.61 -5.62
C VAL A 304 -4.52 -31.87 -4.24
N LEU A 305 -3.33 -32.48 -4.17
CA LEU A 305 -2.67 -32.78 -2.89
C LEU A 305 -2.16 -31.51 -2.22
N PHE A 306 -1.58 -30.60 -3.01
CA PHE A 306 -1.11 -29.32 -2.51
C PHE A 306 -2.27 -28.46 -1.99
N ASP A 307 -3.44 -28.53 -2.62
CA ASP A 307 -4.64 -27.85 -2.16
C ASP A 307 -5.22 -28.43 -0.88
N LEU A 308 -5.15 -29.76 -0.69
CA LEU A 308 -5.50 -30.38 0.58
C LEU A 308 -4.58 -29.89 1.70
N PHE A 309 -3.28 -29.76 1.43
CA PHE A 309 -2.32 -29.15 2.35
C PHE A 309 -2.65 -27.68 2.64
N ARG A 310 -2.92 -26.85 1.62
CA ARG A 310 -3.34 -25.44 1.83
C ARG A 310 -4.64 -25.34 2.61
N ARG A 311 -5.61 -26.24 2.40
CA ARG A 311 -6.85 -26.31 3.17
C ARG A 311 -6.60 -26.72 4.62
N TRP A 312 -5.66 -27.62 4.86
CA TRP A 312 -5.23 -28.00 6.20
C TRP A 312 -4.58 -26.82 6.94
N ASP A 313 -3.59 -26.18 6.33
CA ASP A 313 -2.90 -25.00 6.88
C ASP A 313 -3.89 -23.87 7.24
N ARG A 314 -4.88 -23.62 6.38
CA ARG A 314 -5.91 -22.57 6.60
C ARG A 314 -6.85 -22.81 7.78
N ARG A 315 -6.84 -23.97 8.45
CA ARG A 315 -7.70 -24.24 9.61
C ARG A 315 -7.45 -23.27 10.78
N GLY A 316 -6.23 -22.75 10.90
CA GLY A 316 -5.90 -21.71 11.88
C GLY A 316 -6.51 -20.34 11.58
N GLY A 317 -7.15 -20.14 10.42
CA GLY A 317 -7.71 -18.85 10.02
C GLY A 317 -6.64 -17.76 10.00
N VAL A 318 -6.90 -16.66 10.71
CA VAL A 318 -5.96 -15.54 10.88
C VAL A 318 -4.70 -15.92 11.65
N GLU A 319 -4.74 -16.99 12.44
CA GLU A 319 -3.61 -17.55 13.19
C GLU A 319 -2.96 -18.76 12.48
N SER A 320 -3.30 -19.00 11.21
CA SER A 320 -2.65 -20.07 10.44
C SER A 320 -1.16 -19.79 10.21
N ALA A 321 -0.35 -20.86 10.14
CA ALA A 321 1.10 -20.73 9.96
C ALA A 321 1.46 -19.96 8.68
N SER A 322 0.70 -20.11 7.59
CA SER A 322 0.92 -19.33 6.37
C SER A 322 0.60 -17.84 6.50
N VAL A 323 -0.34 -17.45 7.37
CA VAL A 323 -0.65 -16.04 7.66
C VAL A 323 0.42 -15.46 8.57
N LEU A 324 0.69 -16.10 9.70
CA LEU A 324 1.67 -15.61 10.69
C LEU A 324 3.08 -15.51 10.12
N ARG A 325 3.46 -16.39 9.18
CA ARG A 325 4.73 -16.29 8.46
C ARG A 325 4.87 -14.98 7.67
N MET A 326 3.78 -14.47 7.12
CA MET A 326 3.77 -13.26 6.29
C MET A 326 3.55 -11.99 7.11
N THR A 327 2.68 -12.06 8.13
CA THR A 327 2.30 -10.90 8.93
C THR A 327 3.14 -10.70 10.17
N GLY A 328 3.72 -11.77 10.71
CA GLY A 328 4.22 -11.79 12.08
C GLY A 328 3.10 -12.09 13.07
N VAL A 329 3.49 -12.56 14.25
CA VAL A 329 2.57 -12.98 15.33
C VAL A 329 1.84 -11.79 15.94
N GLU A 330 2.56 -10.68 16.11
CA GLU A 330 2.09 -9.43 16.74
C GLU A 330 1.38 -8.48 15.77
N ALA A 331 1.10 -8.91 14.54
CA ALA A 331 0.42 -8.09 13.54
C ALA A 331 -1.03 -7.77 13.93
N GLU A 332 -1.55 -6.67 13.39
CA GLU A 332 -2.95 -6.30 13.59
C GLU A 332 -3.89 -7.33 12.98
N GLU A 333 -5.05 -7.49 13.60
CA GLU A 333 -6.09 -8.42 13.15
C GLU A 333 -6.52 -8.17 11.70
N GLU A 334 -6.66 -6.90 11.30
CA GLU A 334 -7.00 -6.54 9.92
C GLU A 334 -5.91 -6.95 8.91
N THR A 335 -4.64 -6.82 9.30
CA THR A 335 -3.49 -7.28 8.49
C THR A 335 -3.55 -8.80 8.29
N LYS A 336 -3.83 -9.55 9.35
CA LYS A 336 -3.99 -11.02 9.30
C LYS A 336 -5.18 -11.44 8.45
N LYS A 337 -6.32 -10.76 8.55
CA LYS A 337 -7.51 -11.00 7.71
C LYS A 337 -7.22 -10.77 6.22
N LEU A 338 -6.53 -9.67 5.88
CA LEU A 338 -6.13 -9.38 4.51
C LEU A 338 -5.19 -10.45 3.97
N GLN A 339 -4.19 -10.85 4.73
CA GLN A 339 -3.28 -11.92 4.32
C GLN A 339 -4.01 -13.26 4.12
N LEU A 340 -4.92 -13.64 5.02
CA LEU A 340 -5.73 -14.85 4.87
C LEU A 340 -6.56 -14.81 3.58
N ARG A 341 -7.12 -13.64 3.25
CA ARG A 341 -7.84 -13.42 1.99
C ARG A 341 -6.92 -13.63 0.78
N PHE A 342 -5.74 -13.02 0.75
CA PHE A 342 -4.79 -13.22 -0.35
C PHE A 342 -4.35 -14.68 -0.48
N ASN A 343 -4.18 -15.39 0.64
CA ASN A 343 -3.88 -16.83 0.63
C ASN A 343 -5.01 -17.68 0.01
N LYS A 344 -6.27 -17.24 0.11
CA LYS A 344 -7.43 -17.89 -0.53
C LYS A 344 -7.52 -17.56 -2.02
N GLN A 345 -7.13 -16.36 -2.44
CA GLN A 345 -7.16 -15.91 -3.83
C GLN A 345 -5.99 -16.46 -4.66
N SER A 346 -4.90 -16.85 -4.03
CA SER A 346 -3.74 -17.43 -4.70
C SER A 346 -4.06 -18.85 -5.23
N ARG A 347 -4.02 -19.00 -6.55
CA ARG A 347 -4.18 -20.28 -7.26
C ARG A 347 -2.93 -21.15 -7.12
N THR A 348 -3.10 -22.41 -6.75
CA THR A 348 -1.97 -23.34 -6.56
C THR A 348 -1.20 -23.60 -7.85
N ALA A 349 -1.89 -23.86 -8.97
CA ALA A 349 -1.24 -24.15 -10.24
C ALA A 349 -0.35 -23.01 -10.75
N VAL A 350 -0.76 -21.76 -10.50
CA VAL A 350 0.00 -20.54 -10.82
C VAL A 350 1.19 -20.39 -9.89
N TRP A 351 0.96 -20.54 -8.57
CA TRP A 351 2.01 -20.46 -7.57
C TRP A 351 3.13 -21.48 -7.86
N GLN A 352 2.79 -22.73 -8.18
CA GLN A 352 3.77 -23.78 -8.48
C GLN A 352 4.61 -23.44 -9.72
N ARG A 353 3.98 -22.89 -10.76
CA ARG A 353 4.66 -22.48 -12.00
C ARG A 353 5.63 -21.33 -11.76
N MET A 354 5.19 -20.27 -11.10
CA MET A 354 6.06 -19.14 -10.74
C MET A 354 7.18 -19.58 -9.79
N ALA A 355 6.88 -20.39 -8.77
CA ALA A 355 7.88 -20.90 -7.82
C ALA A 355 8.99 -21.71 -8.52
N ARG A 356 8.62 -22.51 -9.52
CA ARG A 356 9.58 -23.22 -10.38
C ARG A 356 10.33 -22.25 -11.30
N GLY A 357 9.64 -21.28 -11.88
CA GLY A 357 10.19 -20.25 -12.75
C GLY A 357 11.18 -19.29 -12.08
N MET A 358 11.14 -19.17 -10.75
CA MET A 358 12.11 -18.41 -9.96
C MET A 358 13.43 -19.14 -9.73
N CYS A 359 13.47 -20.46 -9.95
CA CYS A 359 14.67 -21.26 -9.76
C CYS A 359 15.55 -21.18 -11.02
N PRO A 360 16.87 -20.94 -10.89
CA PRO A 360 17.77 -20.88 -12.03
C PRO A 360 17.88 -22.26 -12.71
N THR A 361 17.84 -22.27 -14.03
CA THR A 361 18.09 -23.45 -14.87
C THR A 361 19.08 -23.10 -15.97
N SER A 362 19.49 -24.07 -16.80
CA SER A 362 20.37 -23.82 -17.95
C SER A 362 19.79 -22.84 -18.98
N THR A 363 18.48 -22.59 -18.95
CA THR A 363 17.75 -21.77 -19.94
C THR A 363 17.01 -20.59 -19.33
N ASN A 364 16.99 -20.45 -18.00
CA ASN A 364 16.26 -19.40 -17.29
C ASN A 364 17.15 -18.85 -16.18
N THR A 365 17.35 -17.54 -16.15
CA THR A 365 18.22 -16.91 -15.15
C THR A 365 17.66 -16.98 -13.74
N GLY A 366 16.33 -17.16 -13.61
CA GLY A 366 15.64 -17.14 -12.32
C GLY A 366 15.69 -15.76 -11.68
N LEU A 367 15.72 -15.72 -10.35
CA LEU A 367 15.82 -14.45 -9.61
C LEU A 367 17.22 -13.80 -9.76
N PRO A 368 17.30 -12.46 -9.73
CA PRO A 368 18.55 -11.73 -9.83
C PRO A 368 19.46 -12.02 -8.64
N GLY A 369 20.77 -12.08 -8.91
CA GLY A 369 21.82 -12.13 -7.90
C GLY A 369 22.68 -10.86 -7.92
N LYS A 370 23.88 -10.97 -7.34
CA LYS A 370 24.82 -9.85 -7.16
C LYS A 370 25.05 -9.03 -8.43
N GLU A 371 25.30 -9.68 -9.57
CA GLU A 371 25.62 -8.99 -10.84
C GLU A 371 24.50 -8.05 -11.31
N ILE A 372 23.25 -8.47 -11.15
CA ILE A 372 22.08 -7.69 -11.57
C ILE A 372 21.88 -6.51 -10.61
N TRP A 373 21.95 -6.74 -9.30
CA TRP A 373 21.81 -5.68 -8.31
C TRP A 373 22.95 -4.66 -8.42
N ALA A 374 24.20 -5.11 -8.53
CA ALA A 374 25.37 -4.25 -8.68
C ALA A 374 25.36 -3.43 -9.98
N GLY A 375 24.67 -3.90 -11.02
CA GLY A 375 24.52 -3.17 -12.28
C GLY A 375 23.58 -1.96 -12.20
N LEU A 376 22.82 -1.79 -11.12
CA LEU A 376 21.85 -0.68 -11.00
C LEU A 376 22.57 0.65 -10.72
N SER A 377 22.45 1.60 -11.64
CA SER A 377 23.01 2.95 -11.55
C SER A 377 21.95 4.04 -11.37
N ILE A 378 20.84 3.69 -10.72
CA ILE A 378 19.65 4.54 -10.54
C ILE A 378 19.35 4.77 -9.05
N PRO A 379 18.55 5.79 -8.69
CA PRO A 379 18.04 5.94 -7.34
C PRO A 379 17.24 4.70 -6.90
N MET A 380 17.58 4.18 -5.71
CA MET A 380 16.98 3.00 -5.09
C MET A 380 16.46 3.29 -3.68
N PHE A 381 15.23 2.86 -3.41
CA PHE A 381 14.65 2.84 -2.07
C PHE A 381 14.41 1.39 -1.64
N LEU A 382 15.02 0.95 -0.55
CA LEU A 382 14.91 -0.41 -0.02
C LEU A 382 14.16 -0.40 1.31
N ALA A 383 13.03 -1.10 1.38
CA ALA A 383 12.25 -1.23 2.61
C ALA A 383 12.14 -2.68 3.07
N GLY A 384 12.17 -2.89 4.39
CA GLY A 384 11.98 -4.21 5.00
C GLY A 384 11.31 -4.11 6.36
N GLY A 385 10.69 -5.22 6.80
CA GLY A 385 10.07 -5.33 8.12
C GLY A 385 10.99 -6.06 9.08
N GLU A 386 11.16 -5.56 10.30
CA GLU A 386 12.01 -6.18 11.33
C GLU A 386 11.52 -7.58 11.73
N ALA A 387 10.22 -7.87 11.61
CA ALA A 387 9.63 -9.18 11.83
C ALA A 387 9.44 -10.01 10.55
N ASP A 388 10.06 -9.62 9.42
CA ASP A 388 9.94 -10.36 8.16
C ASP A 388 10.81 -11.63 8.19
N HIS A 389 10.14 -12.79 8.23
CA HIS A 389 10.80 -14.10 8.18
C HIS A 389 10.86 -14.70 6.77
N VAL A 390 10.19 -14.09 5.79
CA VAL A 390 10.13 -14.55 4.39
C VAL A 390 11.28 -13.98 3.59
N THR A 391 11.50 -12.67 3.74
CA THR A 391 12.64 -11.93 3.20
C THR A 391 13.23 -11.09 4.32
N PRO A 392 14.06 -11.68 5.21
CA PRO A 392 14.63 -10.97 6.34
C PRO A 392 15.38 -9.71 5.92
N VAL A 393 15.45 -8.73 6.83
CA VAL A 393 16.15 -7.44 6.65
C VAL A 393 17.60 -7.60 6.16
N MET A 394 18.23 -8.75 6.43
CA MET A 394 19.55 -9.09 5.87
C MET A 394 19.60 -8.99 4.34
N ASN A 395 18.49 -9.25 3.63
CA ASN A 395 18.42 -9.05 2.18
C ASN A 395 18.59 -7.58 1.79
N VAL A 396 18.04 -6.63 2.56
CA VAL A 396 18.24 -5.20 2.32
C VAL A 396 19.72 -4.86 2.48
N LYS A 397 20.35 -5.28 3.59
CA LYS A 397 21.78 -5.07 3.82
C LYS A 397 22.64 -5.63 2.69
N ARG A 398 22.37 -6.87 2.28
CA ARG A 398 23.12 -7.56 1.23
C ARG A 398 22.97 -6.89 -0.15
N ILE A 399 21.80 -6.35 -0.47
CA ILE A 399 21.63 -5.53 -1.69
C ILE A 399 22.46 -4.25 -1.61
N VAL A 400 22.50 -3.58 -0.45
CA VAL A 400 23.36 -2.40 -0.24
C VAL A 400 24.85 -2.74 -0.41
N GLU A 401 25.29 -3.89 0.09
CA GLU A 401 26.65 -4.41 -0.14
C GLU A 401 26.93 -4.66 -1.63
N PHE A 402 25.97 -5.26 -2.36
CA PHE A 402 26.10 -5.48 -3.80
C PHE A 402 26.23 -4.18 -4.58
N LEU A 403 25.58 -3.11 -4.12
CA LEU A 403 25.66 -1.76 -4.67
C LEU A 403 26.97 -1.03 -4.31
N GLY A 404 27.88 -1.67 -3.57
CA GLY A 404 29.17 -1.09 -3.18
C GLY A 404 29.05 0.04 -2.15
N ARG A 405 27.97 0.06 -1.35
CA ARG A 405 27.72 1.06 -0.30
C ARG A 405 27.99 0.48 1.08
N ASP A 406 28.38 1.35 2.02
CA ASP A 406 28.63 0.95 3.41
C ASP A 406 27.31 0.64 4.14
N VAL A 407 27.25 -0.53 4.77
CA VAL A 407 26.10 -1.01 5.56
C VAL A 407 26.11 -0.52 7.00
N ALA A 408 27.20 0.09 7.48
CA ALA A 408 27.33 0.56 8.86
C ALA A 408 26.21 1.54 9.28
N GLY A 409 25.65 2.30 8.33
CA GLY A 409 24.52 3.21 8.58
C GLY A 409 23.14 2.53 8.74
N ILE A 410 23.04 1.21 8.54
CA ILE A 410 21.79 0.43 8.68
C ILE A 410 21.67 -0.18 10.08
N ASP A 411 22.80 -0.38 10.77
CA ASP A 411 22.83 -0.83 12.16
C ASP A 411 22.63 0.35 13.13
N PRO A 412 22.05 0.12 14.33
CA PRO A 412 21.96 1.18 15.32
C PRO A 412 23.38 1.70 15.61
N PRO A 413 23.59 3.02 15.77
CA PRO A 413 24.87 3.51 16.24
C PRO A 413 25.16 2.79 17.55
N SER A 414 26.24 2.02 17.60
CA SER A 414 26.74 1.46 18.85
C SER A 414 26.90 2.61 19.84
N GLU A 415 26.53 2.42 21.10
CA GLU A 415 26.58 3.39 22.22
C GLU A 415 27.97 4.03 22.49
N ARG A 416 28.96 3.88 21.59
CA ARG A 416 30.34 4.34 21.77
C ARG A 416 30.89 5.23 20.65
N ALA A 417 30.04 5.99 19.96
CA ALA A 417 30.51 7.07 19.10
C ALA A 417 29.77 8.37 19.42
N SER A 418 30.14 8.97 20.55
CA SER A 418 29.87 10.37 20.87
C SER A 418 30.68 11.27 19.92
N LEU A 419 29.98 12.11 19.13
CA LEU A 419 30.17 13.56 18.97
C LEU A 419 29.37 14.06 17.73
N PRO A 420 28.46 15.05 17.87
CA PRO A 420 27.77 15.64 16.73
C PRO A 420 28.69 16.62 15.98
N ILE A 421 28.96 16.35 14.70
CA ILE A 421 29.52 17.34 13.76
C ILE A 421 28.37 18.23 13.29
N ALA A 422 27.95 19.14 14.17
CA ALA A 422 27.01 20.22 13.85
C ALA A 422 27.47 21.49 14.59
N ALA A 423 28.67 21.94 14.25
CA ALA A 423 29.20 23.26 14.63
C ALA A 423 30.22 23.69 13.57
N ALA A 424 29.72 24.07 12.39
CA ALA A 424 30.45 24.95 11.48
C ALA A 424 29.63 26.26 11.38
N PRO A 425 30.19 27.43 11.71
CA PRO A 425 29.46 28.69 11.68
C PRO A 425 29.08 29.10 10.25
N PHE A 426 27.84 29.53 10.06
CA PHE A 426 27.34 30.17 8.84
C PHE A 426 27.66 31.67 8.91
N ASP A 427 28.33 32.21 7.89
CA ASP A 427 28.73 33.62 7.78
C ASP A 427 27.64 34.40 6.99
N PRO A 428 26.92 35.36 7.63
CA PRO A 428 25.78 36.06 7.02
C PRO A 428 26.14 37.21 6.06
N ALA A 429 27.38 37.32 5.58
CA ALA A 429 27.84 38.46 4.77
C ALA A 429 27.68 38.35 3.23
N LEU A 430 26.92 37.38 2.69
CA LEU A 430 26.86 37.10 1.23
C LEU A 430 25.46 37.13 0.59
N VAL A 431 24.54 37.98 1.08
CA VAL A 431 23.24 38.19 0.43
C VAL A 431 23.23 39.54 -0.31
N ASP A 432 23.14 39.46 -1.64
CA ASP A 432 22.97 40.57 -2.58
C ASP A 432 21.63 41.31 -2.35
N PRO A 433 21.59 42.64 -2.17
CA PRO A 433 20.37 43.37 -1.78
C PRO A 433 19.38 43.72 -2.90
N THR A 434 19.50 43.20 -4.13
CA THR A 434 18.76 43.78 -5.29
C THR A 434 17.50 43.04 -5.77
N MET A 435 16.92 42.12 -5.01
CA MET A 435 15.68 41.42 -5.40
C MET A 435 14.43 42.02 -4.74
N ILE A 436 14.03 43.23 -5.15
CA ILE A 436 12.71 43.80 -4.86
C ILE A 436 12.00 44.21 -6.16
N GLU A 437 10.72 43.86 -6.22
CA GLU A 437 9.68 44.26 -7.18
C GLU A 437 9.66 43.60 -8.58
N ARG A 438 8.67 42.71 -8.80
CA ARG A 438 8.08 42.51 -10.13
C ARG A 438 6.56 42.67 -10.07
N LYS A 439 6.09 43.70 -10.79
CA LYS A 439 4.69 44.07 -11.03
C LYS A 439 3.93 42.99 -11.80
N HIS A 440 2.65 42.82 -11.44
CA HIS A 440 1.67 41.96 -12.09
C HIS A 440 1.39 42.37 -13.55
N GLN A 441 1.19 41.37 -14.41
CA GLN A 441 0.43 41.51 -15.65
C GLN A 441 -0.71 40.48 -15.67
N ASP A 442 -1.89 40.98 -16.02
CA ASP A 442 -3.20 40.33 -16.00
C ASP A 442 -3.47 39.65 -17.36
N SER A 443 -4.00 38.43 -17.32
CA SER A 443 -4.65 37.81 -18.47
C SER A 443 -5.62 36.74 -17.93
N GLY A 444 -6.91 37.06 -17.98
CA GLY A 444 -8.00 36.30 -17.38
C GLY A 444 -8.36 34.96 -18.06
N ILE A 445 -9.57 34.47 -17.75
CA ILE A 445 -10.26 33.22 -18.21
C ILE A 445 -10.10 32.05 -17.20
N ASP A 446 -11.04 31.10 -16.97
CA ASP A 446 -12.51 30.97 -17.02
C ASP A 446 -12.90 29.92 -15.93
N ALA A 447 -14.14 29.99 -15.45
CA ALA A 447 -14.65 29.41 -14.22
C ALA A 447 -15.19 27.96 -14.34
N ASN A 448 -14.83 27.17 -15.34
CA ASN A 448 -15.29 25.77 -15.42
C ASN A 448 -14.23 24.70 -15.08
N ASP A 449 -12.98 25.08 -14.79
CA ASP A 449 -11.84 24.14 -14.70
C ASP A 449 -11.43 23.63 -13.30
N LEU A 450 -12.35 23.56 -12.33
CA LEU A 450 -12.08 23.00 -11.00
C LEU A 450 -12.84 21.68 -10.75
N PRO A 451 -12.21 20.67 -10.10
CA PRO A 451 -12.82 19.37 -9.85
C PRO A 451 -13.97 19.48 -8.83
N LYS A 452 -15.16 19.08 -9.25
CA LYS A 452 -16.35 18.93 -8.38
C LYS A 452 -16.21 17.68 -7.52
N SER A 453 -16.47 17.79 -6.23
CA SER A 453 -16.57 16.66 -5.30
C SER A 453 -17.79 15.81 -5.62
N ILE A 454 -17.64 14.49 -5.57
CA ILE A 454 -18.72 13.52 -5.67
C ILE A 454 -19.43 13.49 -4.31
N ASP A 455 -20.48 14.28 -4.19
CA ASP A 455 -21.76 13.91 -3.57
C ASP A 455 -22.75 15.03 -3.89
N ASP A 456 -23.79 14.68 -4.65
CA ASP A 456 -25.08 15.37 -4.83
C ASP A 456 -25.63 15.00 -6.22
N SER A 457 -26.09 13.75 -6.36
CA SER A 457 -27.12 13.46 -7.37
C SER A 457 -28.46 13.41 -6.65
N LYS A 458 -29.20 14.52 -6.70
CA LYS A 458 -30.67 14.52 -6.75
C LYS A 458 -31.18 15.93 -7.09
N THR A 459 -31.78 15.99 -8.29
CA THR A 459 -32.88 16.87 -8.69
C THR A 459 -32.57 18.34 -8.95
N ALA A 460 -32.43 18.71 -10.22
CA ALA A 460 -33.23 19.77 -10.86
C ALA A 460 -32.95 19.85 -12.38
N THR A 461 -34.01 20.20 -13.10
CA THR A 461 -34.30 20.06 -14.53
C THR A 461 -33.78 21.23 -15.39
N SER A 462 -33.47 20.97 -16.67
CA SER A 462 -33.51 21.81 -17.91
C SER A 462 -33.22 23.33 -17.84
N VAL A 463 -32.57 24.01 -18.80
CA VAL A 463 -32.82 24.09 -20.25
C VAL A 463 -31.56 24.65 -20.93
N SER A 464 -31.25 24.19 -22.15
CA SER A 464 -30.23 24.78 -23.03
C SER A 464 -30.85 25.84 -23.95
N GLU A 465 -30.15 26.95 -24.17
CA GLU A 465 -30.35 27.78 -25.35
C GLU A 465 -28.99 28.21 -25.93
N SER A 466 -28.83 27.93 -27.21
CA SER A 466 -27.68 28.17 -28.06
C SER A 466 -27.77 29.56 -28.69
N LEU A 467 -26.64 30.21 -28.96
CA LEU A 467 -26.53 31.13 -30.11
C LEU A 467 -25.07 31.35 -30.52
N VAL A 468 -24.87 31.22 -31.83
CA VAL A 468 -23.67 31.33 -32.66
C VAL A 468 -23.54 32.78 -33.13
N ILE A 469 -22.33 33.36 -33.15
CA ILE A 469 -21.97 34.45 -34.08
C ILE A 469 -20.52 34.28 -34.57
N THR A 470 -20.39 34.56 -35.87
CA THR A 470 -19.34 34.37 -36.88
C THR A 470 -18.22 35.41 -36.93
N GLU A 471 -17.16 35.05 -37.66
CA GLU A 471 -15.99 35.85 -38.07
C GLU A 471 -16.31 36.96 -39.10
N GLU A 472 -15.42 37.97 -39.17
CA GLU A 472 -14.90 38.73 -40.33
C GLU A 472 -14.01 39.87 -39.75
N GLY A 473 -12.82 40.27 -40.21
CA GLY A 473 -12.10 40.13 -41.47
C GLY A 473 -11.76 41.54 -42.00
N THR A 474 -10.49 41.98 -41.99
CA THR A 474 -9.96 42.98 -42.95
C THR A 474 -8.43 43.14 -42.91
N MET A 475 -7.84 43.16 -44.11
CA MET A 475 -6.44 43.34 -44.47
C MET A 475 -6.15 44.78 -44.95
N ASP A 476 -4.86 45.15 -44.94
CA ASP A 476 -4.06 45.88 -45.97
C ASP A 476 -3.00 46.77 -45.29
N GLY A 477 -1.73 46.89 -45.68
CA GLY A 477 -0.93 46.30 -46.77
C GLY A 477 0.46 46.98 -46.87
N SER A 478 1.38 46.31 -47.58
CA SER A 478 2.50 46.82 -48.40
C SER A 478 3.98 46.78 -47.91
N THR A 479 4.73 45.83 -48.52
CA THR A 479 6.06 45.87 -49.24
C THR A 479 7.29 46.63 -48.64
N THR A 480 8.58 46.24 -48.74
CA THR A 480 9.44 45.16 -49.32
C THR A 480 10.88 45.54 -48.90
N THR A 481 11.79 44.66 -48.47
CA THR A 481 12.89 44.05 -49.25
C THR A 481 13.89 43.36 -48.30
N ALA A 482 14.61 42.37 -48.81
CA ALA A 482 15.42 41.37 -48.11
C ALA A 482 16.80 41.85 -47.61
N ASP A 483 17.26 41.30 -46.47
CA ASP A 483 18.45 40.42 -46.37
C ASP A 483 18.67 39.95 -44.90
N ALA A 484 19.07 38.68 -44.74
CA ALA A 484 19.33 37.98 -43.48
C ALA A 484 20.82 38.09 -43.04
N PRO A 485 21.25 37.49 -41.91
CA PRO A 485 20.80 37.67 -40.54
C PRO A 485 21.96 38.14 -39.64
N LEU A 486 21.69 38.96 -38.62
CA LEU A 486 22.62 39.18 -37.50
C LEU A 486 21.92 38.86 -36.19
N MET A 487 22.41 37.79 -35.57
CA MET A 487 22.03 37.31 -34.25
C MET A 487 22.39 38.36 -33.20
N SER A 488 21.42 38.75 -32.38
CA SER A 488 21.69 39.24 -31.02
C SER A 488 20.46 39.08 -30.15
N ASP A 489 20.50 38.02 -29.34
CA ASP A 489 19.86 37.82 -28.03
C ASP A 489 18.61 38.65 -27.69
N ALA A 490 17.45 38.07 -27.98
CA ALA A 490 16.27 38.30 -27.16
C ALA A 490 16.32 37.35 -25.96
N THR A 491 16.89 37.82 -24.85
CA THR A 491 16.81 37.19 -23.52
C THR A 491 15.36 36.88 -23.17
N THR A 492 14.96 35.63 -23.42
CA THR A 492 13.72 35.04 -22.92
C THR A 492 13.95 34.71 -21.45
N SER A 493 13.26 35.39 -20.55
CA SER A 493 13.25 35.06 -19.12
C SER A 493 12.82 33.60 -18.93
N PRO A 494 13.64 32.71 -18.33
CA PRO A 494 13.35 31.28 -18.30
C PRO A 494 12.38 30.97 -17.17
N SER A 495 11.15 30.58 -17.49
CA SER A 495 10.28 29.85 -16.56
C SER A 495 10.81 28.41 -16.44
N SER A 496 11.92 28.21 -15.73
CA SER A 496 12.57 26.89 -15.68
C SER A 496 11.83 25.96 -14.71
N ASN A 497 10.92 25.14 -15.24
CA ASN A 497 10.38 23.99 -14.51
C ASN A 497 11.54 23.13 -13.97
N PRO A 498 11.41 22.57 -12.76
CA PRO A 498 12.44 21.70 -12.22
C PRO A 498 12.62 20.50 -13.15
N LYS A 499 13.88 20.22 -13.48
CA LYS A 499 14.25 19.09 -14.32
C LYS A 499 14.35 17.81 -13.48
N PRO A 500 14.06 16.63 -14.06
CA PRO A 500 14.35 15.35 -13.42
C PRO A 500 15.82 15.29 -12.97
N HIS A 501 16.08 14.60 -11.86
CA HIS A 501 17.45 14.37 -11.42
C HIS A 501 18.18 13.45 -12.41
N PRO A 502 19.50 13.64 -12.61
CA PRO A 502 20.28 12.75 -13.44
C PRO A 502 20.30 11.34 -12.82
N ARG A 503 20.28 10.32 -13.68
CA ARG A 503 20.40 8.93 -13.26
C ARG A 503 21.75 8.70 -12.60
N ARG A 504 21.72 8.53 -11.28
CA ARG A 504 22.88 8.16 -10.47
C ARG A 504 22.45 7.27 -9.32
N LEU A 505 23.36 6.42 -8.86
CA LEU A 505 23.10 5.54 -7.73
C LEU A 505 22.97 6.35 -6.44
N VAL A 506 21.76 6.37 -5.90
CA VAL A 506 21.41 6.93 -4.59
C VAL A 506 20.65 5.84 -3.85
N VAL A 507 21.10 5.43 -2.67
CA VAL A 507 20.46 4.34 -1.93
C VAL A 507 19.88 4.87 -0.63
N LYS A 508 18.57 4.69 -0.45
CA LYS A 508 17.88 4.99 0.80
C LYS A 508 17.27 3.72 1.36
N THR A 509 17.46 3.46 2.65
CA THR A 509 16.91 2.28 3.31
C THR A 509 15.94 2.68 4.43
N ALA A 510 14.91 1.87 4.63
CA ALA A 510 13.95 2.04 5.71
C ALA A 510 13.56 0.68 6.30
N ILE A 511 13.91 0.44 7.57
CA ILE A 511 13.51 -0.77 8.29
C ILE A 511 12.37 -0.42 9.22
N MET A 512 11.19 -0.98 8.93
CA MET A 512 9.99 -0.81 9.74
C MET A 512 10.13 -1.66 11.01
N PRO A 513 9.90 -1.07 12.20
CA PRO A 513 10.03 -1.78 13.46
C PRO A 513 8.95 -2.85 13.62
N LYS A 514 9.14 -3.77 14.57
CA LYS A 514 8.08 -4.70 14.98
C LYS A 514 6.77 -3.95 15.29
N PRO A 515 5.59 -4.47 14.86
CA PRO A 515 5.35 -5.81 14.33
C PRO A 515 5.48 -5.93 12.79
N ALA A 516 6.04 -4.95 12.09
CA ALA A 516 6.10 -4.97 10.63
C ALA A 516 6.88 -6.18 10.09
N ALA A 517 6.22 -7.00 9.26
CA ALA A 517 6.77 -8.17 8.60
C ALA A 517 6.61 -8.08 7.07
N HIS A 518 6.53 -9.21 6.37
CA HIS A 518 6.42 -9.26 4.90
C HIS A 518 5.17 -8.56 4.35
N SER A 519 4.10 -8.46 5.15
CA SER A 519 2.83 -7.80 4.82
C SER A 519 2.84 -6.27 4.98
N LEU A 520 3.99 -5.65 5.28
CA LEU A 520 4.09 -4.21 5.58
C LEU A 520 3.53 -3.29 4.49
N LEU A 521 3.44 -3.77 3.25
CA LEU A 521 2.87 -3.04 2.12
C LEU A 521 1.40 -2.66 2.33
N PHE A 522 0.62 -3.53 2.98
CA PHE A 522 -0.82 -3.35 3.17
C PHE A 522 -1.26 -3.36 4.63
N ALA A 523 -0.33 -3.54 5.58
CA ALA A 523 -0.63 -3.35 6.98
C ALA A 523 -0.97 -1.87 7.26
N PRO A 524 -2.05 -1.55 7.98
CA PRO A 524 -2.45 -0.16 8.25
C PRO A 524 -1.37 0.67 8.94
N SER A 525 -0.61 0.07 9.87
CA SER A 525 0.45 0.75 10.62
C SER A 525 1.64 1.17 9.78
N SER A 526 2.01 0.39 8.76
CA SER A 526 3.23 0.64 7.96
C SER A 526 2.95 1.21 6.56
N SER A 527 1.82 0.88 5.94
CA SER A 527 1.52 1.29 4.55
C SER A 527 1.51 2.82 4.35
N ARG A 528 1.02 3.58 5.33
CA ARG A 528 1.04 5.05 5.34
C ARG A 528 2.45 5.62 5.46
N ILE A 529 3.26 5.02 6.34
CA ILE A 529 4.67 5.38 6.53
C ILE A 529 5.45 5.14 5.23
N ILE A 530 5.27 3.96 4.63
CA ILE A 530 5.91 3.58 3.36
C ILE A 530 5.51 4.54 2.24
N SER A 531 4.22 4.88 2.14
CA SER A 531 3.73 5.84 1.13
C SER A 531 4.39 7.21 1.27
N GLY A 532 4.50 7.72 2.50
CA GLY A 532 5.17 8.98 2.79
C GLY A 532 6.66 8.95 2.44
N LEU A 533 7.37 7.89 2.85
CA LEU A 533 8.80 7.72 2.55
C LEU A 533 9.08 7.61 1.05
N ILE A 534 8.25 6.84 0.33
CA ILE A 534 8.34 6.70 -1.13
C ILE A 534 8.06 8.05 -1.81
N GLY A 535 7.00 8.76 -1.39
CA GLY A 535 6.63 10.06 -1.95
C GLY A 535 7.74 11.10 -1.79
N SER A 536 8.38 11.18 -0.61
CA SER A 536 9.55 12.04 -0.41
C SER A 536 10.73 11.58 -1.27
N PHE A 537 11.02 10.27 -1.33
CA PHE A 537 12.11 9.75 -2.14
C PHE A 537 11.97 10.09 -3.64
N PHE A 538 10.74 10.02 -4.16
CA PHE A 538 10.44 10.42 -5.54
C PHE A 538 10.82 11.88 -5.79
N ALA A 539 10.37 12.78 -4.91
CA ALA A 539 10.63 14.22 -5.03
C ALA A 539 12.10 14.58 -4.85
N ASP A 540 12.76 14.00 -3.85
CA ASP A 540 14.10 14.42 -3.41
C ASP A 540 15.22 13.84 -4.30
N HIS A 541 14.98 12.70 -4.95
CA HIS A 541 16.05 11.92 -5.59
C HIS A 541 15.77 11.46 -7.02
N ILE A 542 14.52 11.51 -7.49
CA ILE A 542 14.17 11.10 -8.86
C ILE A 542 13.69 12.29 -9.70
N ASP A 543 12.58 12.91 -9.30
CA ASP A 543 11.97 14.01 -10.03
C ASP A 543 11.24 14.95 -9.06
N PRO A 544 11.73 16.19 -8.85
CA PRO A 544 11.10 17.16 -7.96
C PRO A 544 9.64 17.45 -8.31
N ARG A 545 9.23 17.21 -9.56
CA ARG A 545 7.85 17.39 -10.02
C ARG A 545 6.88 16.38 -9.40
N LEU A 546 7.38 15.28 -8.84
CA LEU A 546 6.57 14.31 -8.07
C LEU A 546 6.25 14.79 -6.66
N SER A 547 6.80 15.93 -6.24
CA SER A 547 6.41 16.60 -5.00
C SER A 547 5.00 17.15 -5.12
N LEU A 548 4.06 16.63 -4.32
CA LEU A 548 2.70 17.17 -4.26
C LEU A 548 2.71 18.64 -3.86
N ALA A 549 3.65 19.04 -3.00
CA ALA A 549 3.86 20.43 -2.60
C ALA A 549 4.16 21.32 -3.82
N TRP A 550 5.11 20.91 -4.66
CA TRP A 550 5.44 21.62 -5.89
C TRP A 550 4.27 21.60 -6.88
N GLN A 551 3.61 20.46 -7.11
CA GLN A 551 2.47 20.39 -8.04
C GLN A 551 1.33 21.29 -7.61
N LEU A 552 1.04 21.34 -6.31
CA LEU A 552 -0.01 22.19 -5.77
C LEU A 552 0.30 23.68 -5.87
N GLN A 553 1.59 24.07 -5.89
CA GLN A 553 2.06 25.42 -6.14
C GLN A 553 2.02 25.75 -7.64
N TYR A 554 2.53 24.84 -8.48
CA TYR A 554 2.52 24.97 -9.94
C TYR A 554 1.09 25.07 -10.50
N LEU A 555 0.15 24.32 -9.91
CA LEU A 555 -1.26 24.31 -10.30
C LEU A 555 -2.10 25.40 -9.61
N SER A 556 -1.56 26.13 -8.63
CA SER A 556 -2.26 27.32 -8.10
C SER A 556 -2.00 28.50 -9.01
N THR A 557 -3.03 28.90 -9.74
CA THR A 557 -3.14 30.26 -10.27
C THR A 557 -3.64 31.16 -9.14
N GLU A 558 -2.73 31.92 -8.53
CA GLU A 558 -3.09 32.97 -7.57
C GLU A 558 -3.76 34.10 -8.33
N GLY A 559 -5.05 34.39 -8.08
CA GLY A 559 -5.71 35.49 -8.79
C GLY A 559 -7.19 35.78 -8.57
N LYS A 560 -8.04 34.85 -8.08
CA LYS A 560 -9.46 35.18 -7.79
C LYS A 560 -9.95 34.53 -6.51
N TRP A 561 -9.78 35.26 -5.41
CA TRP A 561 -10.01 34.79 -4.04
C TRP A 561 -11.50 34.73 -3.63
N ASP A 562 -12.38 35.58 -4.17
CA ASP A 562 -13.63 35.88 -3.45
C ASP A 562 -14.89 35.05 -3.79
N VAL A 563 -15.10 34.58 -5.03
CA VAL A 563 -16.47 34.17 -5.42
C VAL A 563 -16.71 32.65 -5.33
N LYS A 564 -15.75 31.81 -5.72
CA LYS A 564 -15.93 30.33 -5.72
C LYS A 564 -15.70 29.65 -4.38
N ASN A 565 -14.88 30.26 -3.53
CA ASN A 565 -14.53 29.66 -2.23
C ASN A 565 -15.49 30.06 -1.11
N LEU A 566 -16.38 31.03 -1.34
CA LEU A 566 -17.29 31.54 -0.31
C LEU A 566 -18.34 30.50 0.12
N ALA A 567 -19.07 29.90 -0.81
CA ALA A 567 -20.09 28.88 -0.47
C ALA A 567 -19.47 27.69 0.30
N LYS A 568 -18.29 27.22 -0.16
CA LYS A 568 -17.52 26.19 0.53
C LYS A 568 -17.06 26.64 1.92
N TRP A 569 -16.60 27.88 2.05
CA TRP A 569 -16.20 28.45 3.33
C TRP A 569 -17.41 28.62 4.27
N GLN A 570 -18.56 29.05 3.78
CA GLN A 570 -19.81 29.20 4.54
C GLN A 570 -20.29 27.85 5.07
N ALA A 571 -20.28 26.81 4.23
CA ALA A 571 -20.65 25.44 4.62
C ALA A 571 -19.72 24.83 5.68
N VAL A 572 -18.49 25.34 5.82
CA VAL A 572 -17.56 24.86 6.86
C VAL A 572 -17.96 25.43 8.22
N ARG A 573 -18.13 24.53 9.21
CA ARG A 573 -18.37 24.90 10.61
C ARG A 573 -17.32 25.93 11.09
N PRO A 574 -17.73 27.09 11.66
CA PRO A 574 -16.80 28.14 12.04
C PRO A 574 -15.68 27.69 12.99
N VAL A 575 -16.04 27.15 14.15
CA VAL A 575 -15.13 26.72 15.22
C VAL A 575 -15.39 25.26 15.59
N SER A 576 -14.36 24.50 15.90
CA SER A 576 -14.47 23.10 16.33
C SER A 576 -14.99 22.96 17.75
N GLU A 577 -15.32 21.73 18.13
CA GLU A 577 -15.38 21.33 19.54
C GLU A 577 -14.00 21.49 20.23
N PRO A 578 -13.95 21.54 21.59
CA PRO A 578 -12.68 21.55 22.32
C PRO A 578 -11.82 20.33 21.98
N ILE A 579 -10.53 20.58 21.73
CA ILE A 579 -9.52 19.56 21.45
C ILE A 579 -8.58 19.50 22.66
N ALA A 580 -8.15 18.28 23.04
CA ALA A 580 -7.22 18.02 24.15
C ALA A 580 -7.61 18.66 25.48
N GLY A 581 -8.77 18.31 26.02
CA GLY A 581 -9.24 18.88 27.29
C GLY A 581 -9.49 20.39 27.25
N GLY A 582 -9.64 20.98 26.05
CA GLY A 582 -9.90 22.40 25.88
C GLY A 582 -8.66 23.27 25.65
N ILE A 583 -7.49 22.67 25.39
CA ILE A 583 -6.30 23.43 25.00
C ILE A 583 -6.55 24.16 23.68
N PHE A 584 -7.18 23.50 22.70
CA PHE A 584 -7.35 24.05 21.36
C PHE A 584 -8.78 24.07 20.86
N ARG A 585 -9.02 24.96 19.89
CA ARG A 585 -10.12 24.86 18.92
C ARG A 585 -9.59 25.14 17.52
N ALA A 586 -9.95 24.30 16.56
CA ALA A 586 -9.66 24.53 15.15
C ALA A 586 -10.78 25.37 14.52
N MET A 587 -10.44 26.43 13.79
CA MET A 587 -11.44 27.26 13.11
C MET A 587 -11.09 27.55 11.65
N LYS A 588 -12.09 27.96 10.87
CA LYS A 588 -11.87 28.57 9.55
C LYS A 588 -11.45 30.03 9.71
N THR A 589 -10.75 30.59 8.72
CA THR A 589 -10.40 32.02 8.72
C THR A 589 -11.64 32.90 8.88
N LEU A 590 -11.52 34.02 9.57
CA LEU A 590 -12.56 35.05 9.64
C LEU A 590 -12.65 35.81 8.31
N ARG A 591 -13.72 36.56 8.11
CA ARG A 591 -13.88 37.54 7.02
C ARG A 591 -14.49 38.81 7.60
N GLU A 592 -13.99 39.98 7.17
CA GLU A 592 -14.49 41.27 7.68
C GLU A 592 -15.97 41.50 7.32
N VAL A 593 -16.35 41.10 6.10
CA VAL A 593 -17.67 41.36 5.51
C VAL A 593 -18.68 40.23 5.73
N ASP A 594 -18.38 39.23 6.56
CA ASP A 594 -19.34 38.17 6.88
C ASP A 594 -20.34 38.64 7.96
N GLU A 595 -21.54 38.07 7.99
CA GLU A 595 -22.53 38.47 9.01
C GLU A 595 -22.29 37.77 10.36
N THR A 596 -21.62 36.60 10.35
CA THR A 596 -21.62 35.67 11.50
C THR A 596 -20.23 35.28 12.01
N HIS A 597 -19.20 35.37 11.17
CA HIS A 597 -17.84 34.93 11.49
C HIS A 597 -16.80 36.01 11.17
N THR A 598 -17.00 37.18 11.80
CA THR A 598 -16.10 38.34 11.81
C THR A 598 -15.29 38.39 13.11
N PRO A 599 -14.19 39.18 13.16
CA PRO A 599 -13.43 39.42 14.39
C PRO A 599 -14.28 39.82 15.60
N ALA A 600 -15.12 40.84 15.45
CA ALA A 600 -15.94 41.37 16.54
C ALA A 600 -17.00 40.36 17.02
N VAL A 601 -17.67 39.68 16.08
CA VAL A 601 -18.68 38.67 16.42
C VAL A 601 -18.06 37.46 17.11
N LEU A 602 -16.89 37.00 16.63
CA LEU A 602 -16.15 35.92 17.28
C LEU A 602 -15.77 36.31 18.70
N ALA A 603 -15.18 37.50 18.89
CA ALA A 603 -14.73 37.92 20.20
C ALA A 603 -15.88 38.09 21.20
N ALA A 604 -17.03 38.60 20.75
CA ALA A 604 -18.23 38.69 21.58
C ALA A 604 -18.79 37.31 21.96
N GLN A 605 -18.97 36.40 21.00
CA GLN A 605 -19.60 35.09 21.23
C GLN A 605 -18.70 34.10 21.99
N TRP A 606 -17.38 34.23 21.83
CA TRP A 606 -16.40 33.28 22.36
C TRP A 606 -15.59 33.83 23.54
N ARG A 607 -16.00 34.98 24.09
CA ARG A 607 -15.42 35.56 25.30
C ARG A 607 -15.34 34.54 26.44
N GLY A 608 -14.16 34.40 27.04
CA GLY A 608 -13.88 33.42 28.10
C GLY A 608 -13.80 31.95 27.65
N LYS A 609 -14.11 31.64 26.39
CA LYS A 609 -13.95 30.31 25.79
C LYS A 609 -12.75 30.23 24.86
N ILE A 610 -12.33 31.35 24.27
CA ILE A 610 -11.11 31.50 23.48
C ILE A 610 -10.23 32.53 24.17
N CYS A 611 -8.95 32.20 24.37
CA CYS A 611 -7.98 33.07 25.05
C CYS A 611 -6.95 33.70 24.11
N ALA A 612 -6.77 33.17 22.90
CA ALA A 612 -5.91 33.71 21.84
C ALA A 612 -6.28 33.09 20.49
N VAL A 613 -5.95 33.79 19.40
CA VAL A 613 -6.07 33.29 18.02
C VAL A 613 -4.69 33.19 17.38
N ILE A 614 -4.34 32.02 16.84
CA ILE A 614 -3.14 31.81 16.03
C ILE A 614 -3.56 31.63 14.56
N ASP A 615 -3.16 32.57 13.72
CA ASP A 615 -3.34 32.52 12.28
C ASP A 615 -2.11 31.90 11.62
N ILE A 616 -2.29 30.68 11.10
CA ILE A 616 -1.22 29.94 10.42
C ILE A 616 -1.22 30.12 8.89
N SER A 617 -2.00 31.06 8.34
CA SER A 617 -2.02 31.36 6.90
C SER A 617 -0.79 32.14 6.45
N HIS A 618 -0.41 32.00 5.18
CA HIS A 618 0.76 32.69 4.62
C HIS A 618 0.48 34.18 4.42
N ASP A 619 -0.57 34.48 3.67
CA ASP A 619 -0.94 35.83 3.27
C ASP A 619 -1.52 36.63 4.43
N ASN A 620 -1.60 37.95 4.26
CA ASN A 620 -2.31 38.79 5.22
C ASN A 620 -3.77 38.34 5.37
N PRO A 621 -4.32 38.35 6.59
CA PRO A 621 -5.70 37.96 6.81
C PRO A 621 -6.65 38.89 6.07
N VAL A 622 -7.76 38.32 5.64
CA VAL A 622 -8.88 38.97 4.93
C VAL A 622 -9.89 39.63 5.88
N TYR A 623 -9.39 39.97 7.06
CA TYR A 623 -10.08 40.59 8.18
C TYR A 623 -9.05 41.39 8.97
N ASP A 624 -9.49 42.42 9.70
CA ASP A 624 -8.60 43.18 10.57
C ASP A 624 -8.43 42.46 11.91
N PRO A 625 -7.21 41.99 12.26
CA PRO A 625 -6.96 41.36 13.55
C PRO A 625 -7.27 42.25 14.75
N LYS A 626 -7.24 43.59 14.59
CA LYS A 626 -7.56 44.52 15.68
C LYS A 626 -8.94 44.30 16.26
N GLY A 627 -9.91 43.87 15.44
CA GLY A 627 -11.25 43.54 15.94
C GLY A 627 -11.26 42.42 16.98
N LEU A 628 -10.26 41.53 16.99
CA LEU A 628 -10.06 40.54 18.05
C LEU A 628 -9.35 41.15 19.27
N GLU A 629 -8.27 41.90 19.03
CA GLU A 629 -7.41 42.47 20.06
C GLU A 629 -8.14 43.52 20.91
N ASP A 630 -8.90 44.41 20.26
CA ASP A 630 -9.74 45.43 20.91
C ASP A 630 -10.82 44.81 21.82
N ASN A 631 -11.18 43.55 21.56
CA ASN A 631 -12.15 42.78 22.33
C ASN A 631 -11.49 41.75 23.27
N GLY A 632 -10.18 41.91 23.54
CA GLY A 632 -9.45 41.17 24.56
C GLY A 632 -8.99 39.76 24.16
N ILE A 633 -8.96 39.45 22.85
CA ILE A 633 -8.41 38.20 22.32
C ILE A 633 -7.13 38.52 21.54
N PRO A 634 -5.94 38.21 22.09
CA PRO A 634 -4.67 38.38 21.39
C PRO A 634 -4.62 37.62 20.07
N TYR A 635 -4.05 38.25 19.05
CA TYR A 635 -3.83 37.67 17.74
C TYR A 635 -2.33 37.39 17.52
N HIS A 636 -2.03 36.20 17.00
CA HIS A 636 -0.67 35.77 16.69
C HIS A 636 -0.58 35.27 15.26
N LYS A 637 0.18 35.97 14.40
CA LYS A 637 0.49 35.52 13.05
C LYS A 637 1.64 34.50 13.09
N PHE A 638 1.44 33.36 12.45
CA PHE A 638 2.44 32.29 12.30
C PHE A 638 2.46 31.84 10.83
N PRO A 639 3.12 32.57 9.92
CA PRO A 639 3.00 32.31 8.50
C PRO A 639 3.61 30.96 8.13
N THR A 640 2.89 30.16 7.35
CA THR A 640 3.36 28.84 6.89
C THR A 640 3.14 28.65 5.39
N VAL A 641 3.93 27.78 4.77
CA VAL A 641 3.80 27.49 3.33
C VAL A 641 2.46 26.79 3.05
N SER A 642 1.70 27.34 2.12
CA SER A 642 0.39 26.80 1.76
C SER A 642 0.48 25.41 1.14
N LYS A 643 -0.47 24.54 1.51
CA LYS A 643 -0.68 23.19 0.95
C LYS A 643 0.44 22.16 1.22
N GLN A 644 1.50 22.52 1.93
CA GLN A 644 2.57 21.62 2.34
C GLN A 644 2.43 21.24 3.83
N PRO A 645 2.80 20.01 4.26
CA PRO A 645 2.90 19.67 5.67
C PRO A 645 4.00 20.50 6.35
N PRO A 646 3.73 21.11 7.52
CA PRO A 646 4.73 21.85 8.28
C PRO A 646 5.97 21.02 8.60
N GLN A 647 7.15 21.63 8.48
CA GLN A 647 8.43 21.02 8.80
C GLN A 647 8.61 20.80 10.31
N ALA A 648 9.65 20.06 10.71
CA ALA A 648 9.84 19.71 12.13
C ALA A 648 10.23 20.93 12.98
N ASP A 649 11.05 21.82 12.43
CA ASP A 649 11.40 23.12 13.00
C ASP A 649 10.18 24.04 13.11
N GLU A 650 9.36 24.14 12.05
CA GLU A 650 8.11 24.92 12.09
C GLU A 650 7.17 24.40 13.20
N VAL A 651 7.03 23.08 13.33
CA VAL A 651 6.24 22.46 14.41
C VAL A 651 6.81 22.81 15.77
N LYS A 652 8.13 22.75 15.95
CA LYS A 652 8.78 23.12 17.21
C LYS A 652 8.48 24.57 17.59
N VAL A 653 8.65 25.51 16.67
CA VAL A 653 8.37 26.93 16.92
C VAL A 653 6.88 27.17 17.23
N PHE A 654 5.98 26.46 16.53
CA PHE A 654 4.55 26.52 16.84
C PHE A 654 4.25 26.00 18.26
N ILE A 655 4.84 24.87 18.65
CA ILE A 655 4.67 24.31 20.00
C ILE A 655 5.18 25.30 21.05
N ASP A 656 6.35 25.90 20.84
CA ASP A 656 6.93 26.89 21.76
C ASP A 656 6.02 28.13 21.90
N LEU A 657 5.42 28.59 20.79
CA LEU A 657 4.42 29.68 20.81
C LEU A 657 3.18 29.29 21.63
N VAL A 658 2.64 28.08 21.43
CA VAL A 658 1.49 27.60 22.19
C VAL A 658 1.83 27.51 23.69
N ASP A 659 2.98 26.93 24.03
CA ASP A 659 3.42 26.77 25.42
C ASP A 659 3.59 28.15 26.09
N LYS A 660 4.11 29.14 25.37
CA LYS A 660 4.19 30.54 25.83
C LYS A 660 2.81 31.12 26.13
N ILE A 661 1.85 30.99 25.22
CA ILE A 661 0.47 31.48 25.43
C ILE A 661 -0.18 30.78 26.63
N ARG A 662 0.01 29.46 26.77
CA ARG A 662 -0.54 28.70 27.89
C ARG A 662 0.07 29.08 29.23
N ALA A 663 1.33 29.48 29.25
CA ALA A 663 2.01 29.93 30.47
C ALA A 663 1.37 31.19 31.08
N GLU A 664 0.65 31.98 30.28
CA GLU A 664 -0.12 33.15 30.76
C GLU A 664 -1.36 32.77 31.59
N LYS A 665 -1.75 31.48 31.61
CA LYS A 665 -2.87 30.93 32.39
C LYS A 665 -4.22 31.65 32.16
N LYS A 666 -4.41 32.25 30.98
CA LYS A 666 -5.68 32.83 30.57
C LYS A 666 -6.73 31.72 30.38
N ALA A 667 -7.94 31.95 30.90
CA ALA A 667 -9.05 31.01 30.74
C ALA A 667 -9.53 30.95 29.28
N GLY A 668 -9.70 29.75 28.74
CA GLY A 668 -10.15 29.52 27.36
C GLY A 668 -9.15 28.72 26.53
N ALA A 669 -9.62 28.29 25.36
CA ALA A 669 -8.83 27.54 24.39
C ALA A 669 -8.06 28.48 23.45
N ILE A 670 -6.94 28.00 22.91
CA ILE A 670 -6.24 28.67 21.81
C ILE A 670 -6.92 28.27 20.51
N ALA A 671 -7.46 29.26 19.79
CA ALA A 671 -8.07 29.04 18.49
C ALA A 671 -6.99 29.08 17.41
N VAL A 672 -6.95 28.09 16.52
CA VAL A 672 -5.94 27.99 15.47
C VAL A 672 -6.63 27.86 14.12
N HIS A 673 -6.21 28.66 13.14
CA HIS A 673 -6.81 28.63 11.81
C HIS A 673 -5.81 28.76 10.69
N CYS A 674 -6.03 27.99 9.63
CA CYS A 674 -5.56 28.32 8.29
C CYS A 674 -6.74 28.93 7.52
N HIS A 675 -6.94 28.56 6.26
CA HIS A 675 -8.14 28.99 5.53
C HIS A 675 -9.42 28.29 6.01
N TYR A 676 -9.43 26.95 6.09
CA TYR A 676 -10.62 26.17 6.45
C TYR A 676 -10.51 25.46 7.81
N GLY A 677 -9.33 25.42 8.41
CA GLY A 677 -9.10 24.77 9.71
C GLY A 677 -9.09 23.24 9.67
N PHE A 678 -8.54 22.63 8.60
CA PHE A 678 -8.46 21.16 8.46
C PHE A 678 -7.01 20.65 8.35
N ASN A 679 -6.33 20.83 7.21
CA ASN A 679 -5.05 20.16 6.95
C ASN A 679 -3.89 20.71 7.79
N ARG A 680 -3.43 21.95 7.52
CA ARG A 680 -2.33 22.57 8.28
C ARG A 680 -2.66 22.71 9.76
N THR A 681 -3.88 23.17 10.07
CA THR A 681 -4.36 23.28 11.45
C THR A 681 -4.33 21.93 12.14
N GLY A 682 -4.91 20.90 11.53
CA GLY A 682 -4.87 19.55 12.07
C GLY A 682 -3.46 19.03 12.26
N PHE A 683 -2.55 19.29 11.34
CA PHE A 683 -1.15 18.84 11.45
C PHE A 683 -0.42 19.43 12.65
N PHE A 684 -0.52 20.74 12.86
CA PHE A 684 0.06 21.40 14.05
C PHE A 684 -0.59 20.92 15.34
N LEU A 685 -1.92 20.85 15.38
CA LEU A 685 -2.63 20.41 16.58
C LEU A 685 -2.30 18.96 16.92
N VAL A 686 -2.37 18.05 15.96
CA VAL A 686 -2.01 16.63 16.13
C VAL A 686 -0.55 16.49 16.58
N SER A 687 0.37 17.25 15.98
CA SER A 687 1.78 17.28 16.41
C SER A 687 1.92 17.67 17.89
N TYR A 688 1.20 18.71 18.33
CA TYR A 688 1.18 19.10 19.74
C TYR A 688 0.61 18.00 20.64
N LEU A 689 -0.46 17.31 20.23
CA LEU A 689 -1.05 16.21 21.01
C LEU A 689 -0.04 15.07 21.24
N ILE A 690 0.76 14.76 20.23
CA ILE A 690 1.75 13.70 20.30
C ILE A 690 2.94 14.16 21.17
N GLU A 691 3.49 15.34 20.91
CA GLU A 691 4.72 15.83 21.56
C GLU A 691 4.52 16.34 22.99
N ARG A 692 3.34 16.88 23.33
CA ARG A 692 3.06 17.46 24.66
C ARG A 692 2.00 16.72 25.46
N CYS A 693 1.01 16.11 24.80
CA CYS A 693 -0.08 15.42 25.50
C CYS A 693 0.09 13.89 25.55
N GLY A 694 1.15 13.33 24.97
CA GLY A 694 1.47 11.90 25.03
C GLY A 694 0.55 11.00 24.19
N PHE A 695 -0.19 11.58 23.24
CA PHE A 695 -1.06 10.79 22.35
C PHE A 695 -0.23 9.91 21.41
N ARG A 696 -0.79 8.75 21.05
CA ARG A 696 -0.30 7.99 19.89
C ARG A 696 -0.71 8.71 18.60
N VAL A 697 0.00 8.43 17.51
CA VAL A 697 -0.23 9.10 16.21
C VAL A 697 -1.65 8.87 15.71
N GLU A 698 -2.09 7.61 15.78
CA GLU A 698 -3.43 7.19 15.36
C GLU A 698 -4.51 7.88 16.22
N ASP A 699 -4.35 7.82 17.54
CA ASP A 699 -5.29 8.40 18.50
C ASP A 699 -5.40 9.92 18.34
N ALA A 700 -4.29 10.61 18.07
CA ALA A 700 -4.29 12.06 17.87
C ALA A 700 -5.00 12.47 16.57
N ILE A 701 -4.76 11.73 15.47
CA ILE A 701 -5.44 11.96 14.17
C ILE A 701 -6.94 11.70 14.30
N GLU A 702 -7.32 10.59 14.95
CA GLU A 702 -8.71 10.25 15.19
C GLU A 702 -9.40 11.27 16.10
N HIS A 703 -8.75 11.67 17.20
CA HIS A 703 -9.28 12.70 18.11
C HIS A 703 -9.53 14.02 17.37
N PHE A 704 -8.60 14.44 16.50
CA PHE A 704 -8.80 15.62 15.66
C PHE A 704 -9.96 15.44 14.67
N MET A 705 -10.07 14.28 14.02
CA MET A 705 -11.17 13.95 13.12
C MET A 705 -12.52 14.03 13.82
N GLN A 706 -12.65 13.45 15.01
CA GLN A 706 -13.89 13.49 15.80
C GLN A 706 -14.27 14.92 16.19
N LYS A 707 -13.30 15.74 16.61
CA LYS A 707 -13.54 17.13 17.03
C LYS A 707 -13.70 18.12 15.88
N ARG A 708 -13.17 17.81 14.69
CA ARG A 708 -13.27 18.63 13.47
C ARG A 708 -13.53 17.75 12.23
N PRO A 709 -14.72 17.15 12.07
CA PRO A 709 -15.00 16.24 10.96
C PRO A 709 -14.83 16.93 9.58
N PRO A 710 -14.24 16.27 8.57
CA PRO A 710 -13.75 14.88 8.55
C PRO A 710 -12.27 14.72 8.98
N GLY A 711 -11.69 15.71 9.68
CA GLY A 711 -10.28 15.73 10.07
C GLY A 711 -9.34 16.29 9.01
N ILE A 712 -8.08 15.84 9.03
CA ILE A 712 -7.10 16.14 7.99
C ILE A 712 -7.56 15.45 6.70
N ARG A 713 -7.75 16.21 5.63
CA ARG A 713 -8.37 15.73 4.38
C ARG A 713 -7.34 15.20 3.39
N HIS A 714 -6.14 15.75 3.40
CA HIS A 714 -5.12 15.41 2.40
C HIS A 714 -4.21 14.31 2.93
N SER A 715 -4.08 13.22 2.17
CA SER A 715 -3.34 12.03 2.60
C SER A 715 -1.86 12.32 2.90
N HIS A 716 -1.21 13.19 2.14
CA HIS A 716 0.22 13.50 2.36
C HIS A 716 0.51 14.15 3.72
N PHE A 717 -0.45 14.88 4.31
CA PHE A 717 -0.32 15.38 5.68
C PHE A 717 -0.37 14.23 6.71
N ILE A 718 -1.31 13.30 6.52
CA ILE A 718 -1.48 12.12 7.38
C ILE A 718 -0.25 11.21 7.27
N ASP A 719 0.19 10.92 6.04
CA ASP A 719 1.37 10.10 5.75
C ASP A 719 2.62 10.73 6.40
N THR A 720 2.78 12.05 6.33
CA THR A 720 3.90 12.76 6.98
C THR A 720 3.85 12.65 8.52
N LEU A 721 2.67 12.72 9.14
CA LEU A 721 2.52 12.54 10.59
C LEU A 721 2.96 11.13 11.02
N HIS A 722 2.52 10.09 10.31
CA HIS A 722 2.95 8.72 10.59
C HIS A 722 4.46 8.54 10.40
N VAL A 723 5.05 9.12 9.35
CA VAL A 723 6.51 9.07 9.12
C VAL A 723 7.28 9.80 10.22
N ARG A 724 6.78 10.95 10.68
CA ARG A 724 7.46 11.80 11.68
C ARG A 724 7.47 11.15 13.06
N TYR A 725 6.36 10.53 13.45
CA TYR A 725 6.17 10.03 14.82
C TYR A 725 6.20 8.50 14.94
N CYS A 726 6.66 7.79 13.90
CA CYS A 726 6.88 6.34 13.99
C CYS A 726 8.06 6.02 14.92
N ARG A 727 7.76 5.43 16.08
CA ARG A 727 8.76 5.00 17.07
C ARG A 727 9.53 3.78 16.55
N GLY A 728 10.86 3.82 16.60
CA GLY A 728 11.72 2.69 16.22
C GLY A 728 12.00 2.55 14.73
N LEU A 729 11.51 3.48 13.90
CA LEU A 729 11.80 3.51 12.46
C LEU A 729 13.29 3.78 12.21
N LYS A 730 14.02 2.77 11.71
CA LYS A 730 15.44 2.88 11.38
C LYS A 730 15.57 3.39 9.93
N LYS A 731 16.07 4.61 9.77
CA LYS A 731 16.41 5.23 8.47
C LYS A 731 17.92 5.35 8.40
N ALA A 732 18.56 4.75 7.39
CA ALA A 732 19.96 5.07 7.12
C ALA A 732 20.05 6.47 6.49
N PRO A 733 21.16 7.20 6.69
CA PRO A 733 21.47 8.34 5.84
C PRO A 733 21.49 7.90 4.37
N THR A 734 21.22 8.83 3.46
CA THR A 734 21.27 8.55 2.02
C THR A 734 22.70 8.17 1.62
N LEU A 735 22.88 6.99 1.02
CA LEU A 735 24.17 6.37 0.64
C LEU A 735 24.52 6.55 -0.84
#